data_AF-A0A932LK09-F1
#
_entry.id   AF-A0A932LK09-F1
#
_cell.length_a   1.000
_cell.length_b   1.000
_cell.length_c   1.000
_cell.angle_alpha   90.00
_cell.angle_beta   90.00
_cell.angle_gamma   90.00
#
_symmetry.space_group_name_H-M   'P 1'
#
loop_
_entity.id
_entity.type
_entity.pdbx_description
1 polymer ?
#
loop_
_entity_poly.entity_id
_entity_poly.type
_entity_poly.pdbx_seq_one_letter_code
_entity_poly.pdbx_strand_id
1 'polypeptide(L)'
;MSERAAQLAVGIITCRRPQIDVHDAIDQLRRAGFEELVHVFCEPDTPSIQPLPRVVVHQNARRLGCVGNWGHCLRWLLANAGAEYLLVCEDDVAFCLGARAALHSGLGLLADAGFLSLYTPRRDQNLVRHEQGWVRSNRGRDAWGTQAMCFSRSSAELVLAYPPLTAENQHCGATDAIVAQCFYEAELPCFYHNPSLCDHLGRISAIGNDWQDDHIGLDFDPNFEPGASERRQRNAPSVISIETVNRSDLSGTAVVTVFQDNIPPEVVAKQAEVVHRFLPAGCEFEPVRVGHHAIGLDDYFRKTRHDAFLVLDIDCIPLTEWAISWMLENARAGIVVGAAQRANHLENSSHIYAGPCALAFSRATYDRLGRVSFRATDRGDVAEELTYACQRLGVPVTLLWPTHVVTPKWTLLPSIPFGLGTTFGGAFFHAFEISKAHTVGMFLEKCGEVLDRLASASPGQSQPPPMRSGPISLPQPVFHEQWYSELELARLEAAVRFVKPLEGAIMELGCWEGRSTAVIAKACAPEILIAVDNWVGNIAEGPDHESVRIARERDVLGTFQANLRSLRIDNVRIVRSDTVEFARDVDGPIKFCHIDAAHDYASVKETLRCLLPKLVPGGLLFGHDYESAHAGRRDLQGGVERAVRETLPHHVAKGNTWWYVHPGS
;
A
#
# COMPACT_ATOMS: atom_id res chain seq x y z
N MET A 1 -0.96 17.96 -25.11
CA MET A 1 0.28 17.28 -24.66
C MET A 1 -0.01 15.80 -24.67
N SER A 2 0.83 14.99 -25.32
CA SER A 2 0.62 13.54 -25.47
C SER A 2 0.45 12.89 -24.09
N GLU A 3 -0.73 12.34 -23.80
CA GLU A 3 -0.91 11.40 -22.69
C GLU A 3 0.12 10.28 -22.89
N ARG A 4 1.06 10.13 -21.97
CA ARG A 4 1.85 8.89 -21.92
C ARG A 4 0.87 7.80 -21.53
N ALA A 5 0.57 6.89 -22.44
CA ALA A 5 -0.19 5.68 -22.13
C ALA A 5 0.45 5.00 -20.91
N ALA A 6 -0.37 4.55 -19.96
CA ALA A 6 0.12 3.78 -18.81
C ALA A 6 0.87 2.55 -19.33
N GLN A 7 2.10 2.33 -18.86
CA GLN A 7 2.93 1.24 -19.39
C GLN A 7 2.45 -0.13 -18.89
N LEU A 8 1.89 -0.21 -17.68
CA LEU A 8 1.51 -1.44 -16.98
C LEU A 8 0.05 -1.35 -16.47
N ALA A 9 -0.69 -2.44 -16.56
CA ALA A 9 -1.98 -2.63 -15.88
C ALA A 9 -1.89 -3.81 -14.91
N VAL A 10 -2.45 -3.67 -13.71
CA VAL A 10 -2.32 -4.66 -12.63
C VAL A 10 -3.69 -5.21 -12.26
N GLY A 11 -3.81 -6.53 -12.18
CA GLY A 11 -4.97 -7.22 -11.66
C GLY A 11 -4.62 -8.19 -10.53
N ILE A 12 -5.49 -8.31 -9.55
CA ILE A 12 -5.41 -9.28 -8.44
C ILE A 12 -6.65 -10.16 -8.52
N ILE A 13 -6.51 -11.47 -8.37
CA ILE A 13 -7.65 -12.36 -8.12
C ILE A 13 -7.76 -12.65 -6.63
N THR A 14 -8.98 -12.75 -6.11
CA THR A 14 -9.22 -13.05 -4.69
C THR A 14 -10.46 -13.90 -4.48
N CYS A 15 -10.47 -14.67 -3.39
CA CYS A 15 -11.60 -15.45 -2.92
C CYS A 15 -11.68 -15.40 -1.39
N ARG A 16 -12.80 -15.83 -0.81
CA ARG A 16 -12.94 -15.85 0.67
C ARG A 16 -11.94 -16.81 1.30
N ARG A 17 -10.99 -16.27 2.05
CA ARG A 17 -10.04 -17.03 2.87
C ARG A 17 -9.90 -16.40 4.25
N PRO A 18 -10.17 -17.12 5.36
CA PRO A 18 -10.13 -16.53 6.71
C PRO A 18 -8.78 -15.99 7.17
N GLN A 19 -7.67 -16.41 6.56
CA GLN A 19 -6.30 -16.05 6.94
C GLN A 19 -5.59 -15.16 5.91
N ILE A 20 -6.24 -14.83 4.79
CA ILE A 20 -5.65 -14.02 3.73
C ILE A 20 -6.55 -12.80 3.56
N ASP A 21 -5.97 -11.62 3.74
CA ASP A 21 -6.63 -10.34 3.50
C ASP A 21 -6.10 -9.73 2.21
N VAL A 22 -6.98 -9.52 1.23
CA VAL A 22 -6.63 -8.89 -0.06
C VAL A 22 -6.11 -7.45 0.12
N HIS A 23 -6.46 -6.77 1.22
CA HIS A 23 -5.91 -5.45 1.53
C HIS A 23 -4.40 -5.52 1.78
N ASP A 24 -3.91 -6.59 2.44
CA ASP A 24 -2.48 -6.80 2.66
C ASP A 24 -1.74 -6.98 1.33
N ALA A 25 -2.30 -7.76 0.39
CA ALA A 25 -1.69 -7.94 -0.95
C ALA A 25 -1.63 -6.63 -1.75
N ILE A 26 -2.65 -5.78 -1.64
CA ILE A 26 -2.67 -4.45 -2.24
C ILE A 26 -1.60 -3.57 -1.58
N ASP A 27 -1.50 -3.57 -0.25
CA ASP A 27 -0.48 -2.81 0.48
C ASP A 27 0.94 -3.28 0.14
N GLN A 28 1.15 -4.58 -0.06
CA GLN A 28 2.42 -5.13 -0.53
C GLN A 28 2.77 -4.64 -1.94
N LEU A 29 1.82 -4.63 -2.87
CA LEU A 29 2.02 -4.04 -4.21
C LEU A 29 2.38 -2.55 -4.13
N ARG A 30 1.66 -1.77 -3.31
CA ARG A 30 1.94 -0.34 -3.12
C ARG A 30 3.32 -0.11 -2.54
N ARG A 31 3.68 -0.87 -1.51
CA ARG A 31 5.01 -0.83 -0.88
C ARG A 31 6.12 -1.20 -1.86
N ALA A 32 5.84 -2.09 -2.81
CA ALA A 32 6.76 -2.50 -3.86
C ALA A 32 6.86 -1.49 -5.04
N GLY A 33 6.25 -0.32 -4.90
CA GLY A 33 6.30 0.77 -5.88
C GLY A 33 5.28 0.66 -7.01
N PHE A 34 4.37 -0.33 -6.98
CA PHE A 34 3.28 -0.41 -7.95
C PHE A 34 2.24 0.65 -7.62
N GLU A 35 2.36 1.80 -8.27
CA GLU A 35 1.38 2.87 -8.15
C GLU A 35 0.18 2.66 -9.05
N GLU A 36 0.26 1.79 -10.06
CA GLU A 36 -0.79 1.56 -11.06
C GLU A 36 -2.17 1.32 -10.45
N LEU A 37 -3.20 1.61 -11.25
CA LEU A 37 -4.53 1.16 -10.92
C LEU A 37 -4.56 -0.38 -10.80
N VAL A 38 -5.07 -0.87 -9.68
CA VAL A 38 -5.19 -2.31 -9.39
C VAL A 38 -6.64 -2.75 -9.58
N HIS A 39 -6.87 -3.78 -10.38
CA HIS A 39 -8.18 -4.40 -10.60
C HIS A 39 -8.32 -5.70 -9.82
N VAL A 40 -9.18 -5.74 -8.82
CA VAL A 40 -9.36 -6.90 -7.93
C VAL A 40 -10.60 -7.70 -8.34
N PHE A 41 -10.42 -8.95 -8.78
CA PHE A 41 -11.47 -9.84 -9.25
C PHE A 41 -11.88 -10.82 -8.15
N CYS A 42 -13.04 -10.56 -7.55
CA CYS A 42 -13.53 -11.23 -6.36
C CYS A 42 -14.48 -12.37 -6.71
N GLU A 43 -14.25 -13.55 -6.13
CA GLU A 43 -15.26 -14.62 -6.12
C GLU A 43 -16.51 -14.20 -5.32
N PRO A 44 -17.72 -14.74 -5.63
CA PRO A 44 -19.00 -14.31 -5.05
C PRO A 44 -19.08 -14.26 -3.52
N ASP A 45 -18.26 -15.04 -2.81
CA ASP A 45 -18.27 -15.15 -1.36
C ASP A 45 -17.19 -14.32 -0.66
N THR A 46 -16.37 -13.59 -1.42
CA THR A 46 -15.34 -12.69 -0.87
C THR A 46 -16.00 -11.62 0.02
N PRO A 47 -15.48 -11.35 1.23
CA PRO A 47 -15.95 -10.24 2.05
C PRO A 47 -15.89 -8.91 1.29
N SER A 48 -16.72 -7.94 1.67
CA SER A 48 -16.65 -6.60 1.06
C SER A 48 -15.25 -6.03 1.28
N ILE A 49 -14.59 -5.70 0.17
CA ILE A 49 -13.29 -5.01 0.19
C ILE A 49 -13.54 -3.56 0.60
N GLN A 50 -12.80 -3.09 1.60
CA GLN A 50 -12.80 -1.70 2.01
C GLN A 50 -12.20 -0.86 0.87
N PRO A 51 -12.75 0.33 0.57
CA PRO A 51 -12.23 1.14 -0.52
C PRO A 51 -10.77 1.55 -0.26
N LEU A 52 -9.89 1.28 -1.23
CA LEU A 52 -8.46 1.58 -1.17
C LEU A 52 -8.01 2.41 -2.38
N PRO A 53 -7.11 3.42 -2.23
CA PRO A 53 -6.59 4.25 -3.31
C PRO A 53 -6.16 3.47 -4.55
N ARG A 54 -6.70 3.90 -5.70
CA ARG A 54 -6.36 3.36 -7.01
C ARG A 54 -6.66 1.85 -7.11
N VAL A 55 -7.79 1.41 -6.56
CA VAL A 55 -8.28 0.03 -6.60
C VAL A 55 -9.68 -0.03 -7.19
N VAL A 56 -9.88 -0.91 -8.17
CA VAL A 56 -11.18 -1.25 -8.76
C VAL A 56 -11.57 -2.65 -8.34
N VAL A 57 -12.75 -2.80 -7.75
CA VAL A 57 -13.27 -4.11 -7.34
C VAL A 57 -14.28 -4.62 -8.37
N HIS A 58 -13.97 -5.77 -8.98
CA HIS A 58 -14.83 -6.53 -9.87
C HIS A 58 -15.41 -7.73 -9.12
N GLN A 59 -16.74 -7.80 -9.01
CA GLN A 59 -17.41 -8.92 -8.35
C GLN A 59 -17.88 -9.93 -9.39
N ASN A 60 -17.37 -11.17 -9.33
CA ASN A 60 -17.82 -12.24 -10.22
C ASN A 60 -19.26 -12.64 -9.91
N ALA A 61 -20.08 -12.81 -10.95
CA ALA A 61 -21.49 -13.19 -10.80
C ALA A 61 -21.69 -14.66 -10.38
N ARG A 62 -20.72 -15.52 -10.65
CA ARG A 62 -20.70 -16.94 -10.29
C ARG A 62 -19.27 -17.34 -9.91
N ARG A 63 -19.13 -18.46 -9.19
CA ARG A 63 -17.80 -18.95 -8.81
C ARG A 63 -17.03 -19.41 -10.06
N LEU A 64 -15.85 -18.87 -10.30
CA LEU A 64 -15.02 -19.22 -11.46
C LEU A 64 -13.89 -20.22 -11.08
N GLY A 65 -13.41 -20.19 -9.84
CA GLY A 65 -12.24 -20.96 -9.40
C GLY A 65 -10.93 -20.29 -9.84
N CYS A 66 -9.77 -20.74 -9.34
CA CYS A 66 -8.49 -20.04 -9.60
C CYS A 66 -8.20 -19.88 -11.09
N VAL A 67 -8.22 -20.96 -11.90
CA VAL A 67 -7.94 -20.88 -13.34
C VAL A 67 -8.95 -19.97 -14.06
N GLY A 68 -10.24 -20.12 -13.74
CA GLY A 68 -11.30 -19.34 -14.34
C GLY A 68 -11.23 -17.85 -14.00
N ASN A 69 -10.96 -17.52 -12.73
CA ASN A 69 -10.84 -16.15 -12.25
C ASN A 69 -9.56 -15.48 -12.76
N TRP A 70 -8.44 -16.22 -12.79
CA TRP A 70 -7.17 -15.77 -13.37
C TRP A 70 -7.33 -15.45 -14.87
N GLY A 71 -7.93 -16.36 -15.63
CA GLY A 71 -8.22 -16.15 -17.04
C GLY A 71 -9.25 -15.05 -17.29
N HIS A 72 -10.21 -14.85 -16.38
CA HIS A 72 -11.13 -13.72 -16.43
C HIS A 72 -10.41 -12.39 -16.22
N CYS A 73 -9.56 -12.30 -15.19
CA CYS A 73 -8.72 -11.14 -14.90
C CYS A 73 -7.85 -10.76 -16.10
N LEU A 74 -7.07 -11.70 -16.65
CA LEU A 74 -6.19 -11.42 -17.80
C LEU A 74 -6.98 -10.99 -19.04
N ARG A 75 -8.11 -11.66 -19.34
CA ARG A 75 -8.98 -11.30 -20.47
C ARG A 75 -9.58 -9.89 -20.30
N TRP A 76 -9.96 -9.55 -19.07
CA TRP A 76 -10.47 -8.23 -18.76
C TRP A 76 -9.37 -7.19 -18.93
N LEU A 77 -8.18 -7.37 -18.34
CA LEU A 77 -7.06 -6.44 -18.50
C LEU A 77 -6.69 -6.25 -19.98
N LEU A 78 -6.63 -7.33 -20.76
CA LEU A 78 -6.36 -7.27 -22.20
C LEU A 78 -7.43 -6.48 -22.95
N ALA A 79 -8.72 -6.72 -22.71
CA ALA A 79 -9.78 -6.04 -23.44
C ALA A 79 -9.91 -4.55 -23.05
N ASN A 80 -9.58 -4.22 -21.80
CA ASN A 80 -10.09 -3.00 -21.16
C ASN A 80 -8.98 -2.02 -20.74
N ALA A 81 -7.80 -2.53 -20.39
CA ALA A 81 -6.65 -1.69 -20.08
C ALA A 81 -5.93 -1.25 -21.36
N GLY A 82 -5.64 0.05 -21.46
CA GLY A 82 -4.82 0.62 -22.54
C GLY A 82 -3.31 0.40 -22.37
N ALA A 83 -2.91 -0.39 -21.37
CA ALA A 83 -1.50 -0.62 -21.06
C ALA A 83 -0.85 -1.64 -22.01
N GLU A 84 0.45 -1.44 -22.21
CA GLU A 84 1.29 -2.30 -23.05
C GLU A 84 1.60 -3.64 -22.38
N TYR A 85 1.73 -3.63 -21.04
CA TYR A 85 2.02 -4.82 -20.25
C TYR A 85 0.92 -5.05 -19.21
N LEU A 86 0.62 -6.32 -18.94
CA LEU A 86 -0.46 -6.76 -18.07
C LEU A 86 0.12 -7.65 -16.97
N LEU A 87 0.02 -7.25 -15.71
CA LEU A 87 0.43 -8.01 -14.53
C LEU A 87 -0.81 -8.61 -13.86
N VAL A 88 -0.82 -9.93 -13.68
CA VAL A 88 -1.85 -10.64 -12.91
C VAL A 88 -1.20 -11.23 -11.67
N CYS A 89 -1.79 -10.95 -10.52
CA CYS A 89 -1.37 -11.42 -9.21
C CYS A 89 -2.46 -12.23 -8.51
N GLU A 90 -2.07 -13.07 -7.57
CA GLU A 90 -2.95 -13.67 -6.56
C GLU A 90 -2.94 -12.78 -5.29
N ASP A 91 -3.92 -12.92 -4.40
CA ASP A 91 -4.09 -12.10 -3.18
C ASP A 91 -3.33 -12.64 -1.95
N ASP A 92 -2.53 -13.68 -2.11
CA ASP A 92 -1.65 -14.26 -1.10
C ASP A 92 -0.18 -14.03 -1.45
N VAL A 93 0.17 -12.78 -1.75
CA VAL A 93 1.50 -12.44 -2.25
C VAL A 93 2.13 -11.31 -1.44
N ALA A 94 3.37 -11.52 -1.01
CA ALA A 94 4.25 -10.45 -0.50
C ALA A 94 5.23 -10.01 -1.58
N PHE A 95 5.45 -8.72 -1.75
CA PHE A 95 6.38 -8.18 -2.76
C PHE A 95 7.61 -7.57 -2.09
N CYS A 96 8.74 -7.61 -2.79
CA CYS A 96 9.93 -6.85 -2.40
C CYS A 96 9.81 -5.37 -2.83
N LEU A 97 10.49 -4.47 -2.11
CA LEU A 97 10.45 -3.03 -2.39
C LEU A 97 10.74 -2.67 -3.86
N GLY A 98 11.73 -3.33 -4.44
CA GLY A 98 12.16 -3.08 -5.80
C GLY A 98 11.41 -3.88 -6.85
N ALA A 99 10.36 -4.63 -6.52
CA ALA A 99 9.67 -5.48 -7.49
C ALA A 99 9.12 -4.65 -8.67
N ARG A 100 8.60 -3.44 -8.45
CA ARG A 100 8.18 -2.56 -9.55
C ARG A 100 9.34 -2.11 -10.42
N ALA A 101 10.47 -1.74 -9.80
CA ALA A 101 11.67 -1.30 -10.51
C ALA A 101 12.29 -2.44 -11.32
N ALA A 102 12.26 -3.66 -10.77
CA ALA A 102 12.76 -4.89 -11.39
C ALA A 102 11.90 -5.28 -12.58
N LEU A 103 10.58 -5.22 -12.40
CA LEU A 103 9.64 -5.42 -13.48
C LEU A 103 9.88 -4.40 -14.59
N HIS A 104 10.00 -3.11 -14.23
CA HIS A 104 10.24 -2.04 -15.18
C HIS A 104 11.48 -2.30 -16.06
N SER A 105 12.60 -2.70 -15.44
CA SER A 105 13.84 -2.97 -16.17
C SER A 105 13.74 -4.22 -17.05
N GLY A 106 12.84 -5.15 -16.71
CA GLY A 106 12.55 -6.36 -17.47
C GLY A 106 11.55 -6.20 -18.60
N LEU A 107 10.69 -5.17 -18.59
CA LEU A 107 9.57 -5.05 -19.55
C LEU A 107 10.02 -5.17 -21.02
N GLY A 108 11.20 -4.66 -21.37
CA GLY A 108 11.73 -4.78 -22.73
C GLY A 108 11.97 -6.23 -23.21
N LEU A 109 12.09 -7.19 -22.30
CA LEU A 109 12.22 -8.62 -22.62
C LEU A 109 10.90 -9.20 -23.16
N LEU A 110 9.75 -8.60 -22.86
CA LEU A 110 8.42 -9.09 -23.26
C LEU A 110 8.09 -8.88 -24.74
N ALA A 111 8.97 -8.22 -25.50
CA ALA A 111 8.81 -8.08 -26.95
C ALA A 111 8.79 -9.44 -27.66
N ASP A 112 9.62 -10.39 -27.20
CA ASP A 112 9.78 -11.74 -27.78
C ASP A 112 9.62 -12.84 -26.72
N ALA A 113 8.91 -12.58 -25.62
CA ALA A 113 8.79 -13.51 -24.50
C ALA A 113 7.33 -13.79 -24.12
N GLY A 114 7.11 -15.00 -23.58
CA GLY A 114 5.80 -15.43 -23.07
C GLY A 114 5.38 -14.61 -21.86
N PHE A 115 6.19 -14.64 -20.79
CA PHE A 115 5.93 -13.84 -19.60
C PHE A 115 7.20 -13.55 -18.79
N LEU A 116 7.07 -12.58 -17.89
CA LEU A 116 7.97 -12.35 -16.77
C LEU A 116 7.26 -12.79 -15.48
N SER A 117 7.79 -13.77 -14.78
CA SER A 117 7.29 -14.14 -13.46
C SER A 117 8.11 -13.46 -12.39
N LEU A 118 7.42 -12.72 -11.53
CA LEU A 118 8.00 -12.11 -10.34
C LEU A 118 8.20 -13.16 -9.24
N TYR A 119 7.55 -14.32 -9.35
CA TYR A 119 7.66 -15.42 -8.40
C TYR A 119 8.53 -16.54 -8.96
N THR A 120 9.66 -16.79 -8.31
CA THR A 120 10.49 -17.96 -8.56
C THR A 120 10.45 -18.82 -7.31
N PRO A 121 9.87 -20.03 -7.33
CA PRO A 121 9.79 -20.86 -6.11
C PRO A 121 11.16 -21.45 -5.76
N ARG A 122 11.47 -21.57 -4.46
CA ARG A 122 12.78 -22.02 -3.96
C ARG A 122 13.19 -23.41 -4.47
N ARG A 123 12.23 -24.33 -4.56
CA ARG A 123 12.44 -25.66 -5.14
C ARG A 123 13.00 -25.61 -6.58
N ASP A 124 12.83 -24.48 -7.24
CA ASP A 124 13.26 -24.22 -8.60
C ASP A 124 14.58 -23.44 -8.66
N GLN A 125 15.39 -23.41 -7.58
CA GLN A 125 16.74 -22.82 -7.58
C GLN A 125 17.63 -23.26 -8.75
N ASN A 126 17.48 -24.52 -9.18
CA ASN A 126 18.25 -25.08 -10.28
C ASN A 126 17.84 -24.50 -11.65
N LEU A 127 16.67 -23.86 -11.75
CA LEU A 127 16.21 -23.20 -12.98
C LEU A 127 16.99 -21.94 -13.29
N VAL A 128 17.15 -21.09 -12.28
CA VAL A 128 17.81 -19.80 -12.42
C VAL A 128 19.33 -19.90 -12.22
N ARG A 129 19.81 -21.07 -11.77
CA ARG A 129 21.22 -21.35 -11.51
C ARG A 129 21.81 -20.28 -10.57
N HIS A 130 23.04 -19.83 -10.83
CA HIS A 130 23.69 -18.73 -10.13
C HIS A 130 23.51 -17.38 -10.86
N GLU A 131 22.62 -17.30 -11.86
CA GLU A 131 22.42 -16.08 -12.66
C GLU A 131 21.45 -15.15 -11.92
N GLN A 132 21.84 -13.89 -11.72
CA GLN A 132 21.00 -12.87 -11.08
C GLN A 132 20.22 -12.06 -12.12
N GLY A 133 19.05 -11.55 -11.72
CA GLY A 133 18.14 -10.78 -12.56
C GLY A 133 17.14 -11.65 -13.32
N TRP A 134 16.73 -11.22 -14.50
CA TRP A 134 15.79 -11.95 -15.35
C TRP A 134 16.47 -13.13 -16.05
N VAL A 135 16.15 -14.35 -15.60
CA VAL A 135 16.72 -15.58 -16.15
C VAL A 135 15.71 -16.28 -17.06
N ARG A 136 16.12 -16.59 -18.27
CA ARG A 136 15.31 -17.32 -19.25
C ARG A 136 15.15 -18.79 -18.82
N SER A 137 13.92 -19.24 -18.63
CA SER A 137 13.60 -20.64 -18.32
C SER A 137 12.19 -21.01 -18.78
N ASN A 138 12.03 -22.19 -19.37
CA ASN A 138 10.74 -22.74 -19.80
C ASN A 138 10.51 -24.10 -19.13
N ARG A 139 9.42 -24.21 -18.35
CA ARG A 139 9.11 -25.41 -17.57
C ARG A 139 7.86 -26.16 -18.01
N GLY A 140 7.04 -25.55 -18.84
CA GLY A 140 5.76 -26.13 -19.21
C GLY A 140 4.94 -26.53 -17.99
N ARG A 141 4.43 -27.77 -17.95
CA ARG A 141 3.60 -28.27 -16.84
C ARG A 141 4.27 -28.34 -15.47
N ASP A 142 5.59 -28.29 -15.40
CA ASP A 142 6.33 -28.33 -14.13
C ASP A 142 6.54 -26.93 -13.52
N ALA A 143 6.01 -25.89 -14.17
CA ALA A 143 6.16 -24.50 -13.74
C ALA A 143 5.21 -24.15 -12.61
N TRP A 144 5.76 -23.46 -11.60
CA TRP A 144 5.03 -22.80 -10.53
C TRP A 144 5.32 -21.29 -10.62
N GLY A 145 4.33 -20.42 -10.46
CA GLY A 145 4.56 -19.00 -10.78
C GLY A 145 3.41 -18.01 -10.86
N THR A 146 2.13 -18.41 -10.80
CA THR A 146 0.99 -17.50 -11.10
C THR A 146 0.72 -16.45 -10.03
N GLN A 147 1.43 -16.53 -8.91
CA GLN A 147 1.43 -15.55 -7.84
C GLN A 147 1.61 -14.13 -8.38
N ALA A 148 2.50 -13.92 -9.35
CA ALA A 148 2.63 -12.66 -10.07
C ALA A 148 3.31 -12.86 -11.42
N MET A 149 2.54 -12.74 -12.52
CA MET A 149 3.01 -12.89 -13.89
C MET A 149 2.66 -11.69 -14.76
N CYS A 150 3.65 -11.18 -15.49
CA CYS A 150 3.51 -10.07 -16.41
C CYS A 150 3.63 -10.51 -17.87
N PHE A 151 2.73 -10.01 -18.72
CA PHE A 151 2.60 -10.36 -20.13
C PHE A 151 2.64 -9.12 -21.01
N SER A 152 3.17 -9.24 -22.22
CA SER A 152 2.78 -8.34 -23.32
C SER A 152 1.36 -8.67 -23.76
N ARG A 153 0.73 -7.75 -24.50
CA ARG A 153 -0.62 -7.96 -25.04
C ARG A 153 -0.69 -9.18 -25.97
N SER A 154 0.30 -9.36 -26.84
CA SER A 154 0.38 -10.51 -27.76
C SER A 154 0.52 -11.84 -27.02
N SER A 155 1.32 -11.88 -25.95
CA SER A 155 1.45 -13.08 -25.12
C SER A 155 0.19 -13.36 -24.31
N ALA A 156 -0.51 -12.33 -23.85
CA ALA A 156 -1.81 -12.47 -23.20
C ALA A 156 -2.88 -13.04 -24.16
N GLU A 157 -2.93 -12.56 -25.41
CA GLU A 157 -3.82 -13.11 -26.45
C GLU A 157 -3.53 -14.59 -26.71
N LEU A 158 -2.26 -14.95 -26.82
CA LEU A 158 -1.82 -16.32 -27.10
C LEU A 158 -2.22 -17.29 -25.97
N VAL A 159 -1.98 -16.93 -24.70
CA VAL A 159 -2.36 -17.80 -23.58
C VAL A 159 -3.87 -17.87 -23.36
N LEU A 160 -4.60 -16.79 -23.62
CA LEU A 160 -6.06 -16.79 -23.52
C LEU A 160 -6.75 -17.63 -24.60
N ALA A 161 -6.08 -17.86 -25.73
CA ALA A 161 -6.51 -18.78 -26.77
C ALA A 161 -6.10 -20.24 -26.52
N TYR A 162 -5.33 -20.51 -25.46
CA TYR A 162 -4.80 -21.84 -25.19
C TYR A 162 -5.91 -22.81 -24.72
N PRO A 163 -6.19 -23.90 -25.44
CA PRO A 163 -7.34 -24.75 -25.14
C PRO A 163 -7.41 -25.29 -23.69
N PRO A 164 -6.30 -25.72 -23.07
CA PRO A 164 -6.28 -26.12 -21.66
C PRO A 164 -6.70 -25.03 -20.66
N LEU A 165 -6.51 -23.75 -20.99
CA LEU A 165 -7.02 -22.63 -20.18
C LEU A 165 -8.54 -22.44 -20.38
N THR A 166 -9.06 -22.81 -21.55
CA THR A 166 -10.48 -22.64 -21.93
C THR A 166 -11.39 -23.85 -21.68
N ALA A 167 -10.82 -25.01 -21.27
CA ALA A 167 -11.56 -26.26 -21.08
C ALA A 167 -12.40 -26.28 -19.79
N GLU A 168 -13.47 -27.09 -19.74
CA GLU A 168 -14.54 -27.06 -18.70
C GLU A 168 -14.10 -27.33 -17.25
N ASN A 169 -12.87 -27.82 -16.99
CA ASN A 169 -12.37 -28.15 -15.65
C ASN A 169 -11.62 -26.98 -14.95
N GLN A 170 -12.07 -25.74 -15.15
CA GLN A 170 -11.43 -24.52 -14.62
C GLN A 170 -11.47 -24.39 -13.08
N HIS A 171 -12.19 -25.27 -12.39
CA HIS A 171 -12.39 -25.20 -10.94
C HIS A 171 -11.22 -25.78 -10.12
N CYS A 172 -10.37 -26.64 -10.71
CA CYS A 172 -9.40 -27.46 -9.95
C CYS A 172 -8.00 -27.57 -10.60
N GLY A 173 -7.67 -26.75 -11.60
CA GLY A 173 -6.39 -26.83 -12.32
C GLY A 173 -5.25 -26.04 -11.67
N ALA A 174 -4.01 -26.46 -11.91
CA ALA A 174 -2.79 -25.70 -11.61
C ALA A 174 -2.59 -24.63 -12.70
N THR A 175 -3.04 -23.40 -12.42
CA THR A 175 -3.03 -22.26 -13.36
C THR A 175 -1.64 -22.01 -13.95
N ASP A 176 -0.63 -22.08 -13.10
CA ASP A 176 0.80 -22.00 -13.35
C ASP A 176 1.28 -23.00 -14.42
N ALA A 177 0.93 -24.28 -14.24
CA ALA A 177 1.28 -25.34 -15.19
C ALA A 177 0.60 -25.12 -16.55
N ILE A 178 -0.64 -24.64 -16.55
CA ILE A 178 -1.41 -24.39 -17.79
C ILE A 178 -0.79 -23.22 -18.57
N VAL A 179 -0.54 -22.10 -17.89
CA VAL A 179 0.00 -20.88 -18.48
C VAL A 179 1.40 -21.13 -19.04
N ALA A 180 2.29 -21.75 -18.26
CA ALA A 180 3.65 -22.02 -18.72
C ALA A 180 3.71 -23.07 -19.84
N GLN A 181 2.81 -24.06 -19.84
CA GLN A 181 2.73 -25.04 -20.94
C GLN A 181 2.39 -24.40 -22.28
N CYS A 182 1.53 -23.38 -22.27
CA CYS A 182 1.20 -22.64 -23.49
C CYS A 182 2.46 -22.07 -24.17
N PHE A 183 3.30 -21.36 -23.40
CA PHE A 183 4.49 -20.72 -23.94
C PHE A 183 5.64 -21.70 -24.23
N TYR A 184 5.70 -22.82 -23.49
CA TYR A 184 6.59 -23.92 -23.81
C TYR A 184 6.27 -24.51 -25.20
N GLU A 185 4.99 -24.75 -25.49
CA GLU A 185 4.53 -25.28 -26.79
C GLU A 185 4.67 -24.25 -27.93
N ALA A 186 4.53 -22.95 -27.61
CA ALA A 186 4.75 -21.86 -28.55
C ALA A 186 6.23 -21.53 -28.79
N GLU A 187 7.17 -22.24 -28.15
CA GLU A 187 8.61 -22.00 -28.19
C GLU A 187 9.02 -20.57 -27.76
N LEU A 188 8.15 -19.88 -27.03
CA LEU A 188 8.43 -18.53 -26.52
C LEU A 188 9.19 -18.62 -25.19
N PRO A 189 10.25 -17.82 -25.00
CA PRO A 189 10.99 -17.78 -23.75
C PRO A 189 10.14 -17.19 -22.63
N CYS A 190 10.16 -17.81 -21.46
CA CYS A 190 9.64 -17.24 -20.22
C CYS A 190 10.82 -16.83 -19.34
N PHE A 191 10.63 -15.81 -18.52
CA PHE A 191 11.66 -15.32 -17.62
C PHE A 191 11.17 -15.36 -16.19
N TYR A 192 12.09 -15.71 -15.31
CA TYR A 192 11.91 -15.76 -13.88
C TYR A 192 12.96 -14.87 -13.26
N HIS A 193 12.58 -14.08 -12.25
CA HIS A 193 13.56 -13.22 -11.59
C HIS A 193 14.31 -13.98 -10.49
N ASN A 194 15.63 -13.81 -10.43
CA ASN A 194 16.48 -14.31 -9.36
C ASN A 194 17.20 -13.14 -8.67
N PRO A 195 16.93 -12.83 -7.40
CA PRO A 195 16.02 -13.54 -6.49
C PRO A 195 14.55 -13.39 -6.90
N SER A 196 13.67 -14.21 -6.34
CA SER A 196 12.22 -14.01 -6.47
C SER A 196 11.85 -12.61 -5.99
N LEU A 197 11.03 -11.89 -6.76
CA LEU A 197 10.58 -10.53 -6.46
C LEU A 197 9.33 -10.50 -5.58
N CYS A 198 8.64 -11.64 -5.48
CA CYS A 198 7.54 -11.85 -4.56
C CYS A 198 7.61 -13.21 -3.88
N ASP A 199 6.76 -13.41 -2.87
CA ASP A 199 6.65 -14.62 -2.06
C ASP A 199 5.18 -14.98 -1.83
N HIS A 200 4.91 -16.26 -1.59
CA HIS A 200 3.56 -16.76 -1.34
C HIS A 200 3.23 -16.70 0.15
N LEU A 201 2.04 -16.23 0.50
CA LEU A 201 1.55 -16.07 1.86
C LEU A 201 0.57 -17.20 2.23
N GLY A 202 0.88 -17.93 3.30
CA GLY A 202 0.00 -18.99 3.79
C GLY A 202 0.12 -20.32 3.03
N ARG A 203 -0.51 -21.36 3.60
CA ARG A 203 -0.39 -22.76 3.15
C ARG A 203 -1.48 -23.20 2.18
N ILE A 204 -2.57 -22.44 2.13
CA ILE A 204 -3.79 -22.80 1.40
C ILE A 204 -3.92 -21.89 0.18
N SER A 205 -3.82 -22.46 -1.01
CA SER A 205 -3.95 -21.70 -2.26
C SER A 205 -5.36 -21.13 -2.46
N ALA A 206 -5.53 -20.26 -3.45
CA ALA A 206 -6.82 -19.66 -3.81
C ALA A 206 -7.94 -20.66 -4.19
N ILE A 207 -7.63 -21.96 -4.36
CA ILE A 207 -8.60 -23.06 -4.59
C ILE A 207 -8.76 -24.01 -3.40
N GLY A 208 -8.17 -23.70 -2.23
CA GLY A 208 -8.37 -24.50 -1.02
C GLY A 208 -7.48 -25.74 -0.91
N ASN A 209 -6.43 -25.86 -1.75
CA ASN A 209 -5.45 -26.93 -1.60
C ASN A 209 -4.52 -26.58 -0.43
N ASP A 210 -4.54 -27.42 0.60
CA ASP A 210 -3.60 -27.39 1.73
C ASP A 210 -2.36 -28.21 1.35
N TRP A 211 -1.25 -27.53 1.11
CA TRP A 211 -0.02 -28.16 0.67
C TRP A 211 0.87 -28.53 1.87
N GLN A 212 1.56 -29.67 1.75
CA GLN A 212 2.48 -30.16 2.80
C GLN A 212 3.84 -29.44 2.79
N ASP A 213 4.21 -28.82 1.67
CA ASP A 213 5.50 -28.15 1.47
C ASP A 213 5.36 -26.62 1.51
N ASP A 214 6.30 -25.93 2.17
CA ASP A 214 6.31 -24.47 2.23
C ASP A 214 6.60 -23.87 0.84
N HIS A 215 5.59 -23.24 0.23
CA HIS A 215 5.72 -22.49 -1.02
C HIS A 215 6.43 -21.17 -0.74
N ILE A 216 7.76 -21.16 -0.84
CA ILE A 216 8.56 -19.97 -0.55
C ILE A 216 9.32 -19.54 -1.80
N GLY A 217 9.36 -18.23 -2.04
CA GLY A 217 10.18 -17.58 -3.06
C GLY A 217 11.66 -17.88 -2.86
N LEU A 218 12.33 -18.17 -3.97
CA LEU A 218 13.76 -18.38 -4.06
C LEU A 218 14.47 -17.09 -3.68
N ASP A 219 15.25 -17.13 -2.61
CA ASP A 219 16.04 -15.99 -2.11
C ASP A 219 15.22 -14.69 -1.96
N PHE A 220 13.91 -14.81 -1.70
CA PHE A 220 13.03 -13.65 -1.54
C PHE A 220 13.45 -12.81 -0.34
N ASP A 221 13.85 -11.57 -0.63
CA ASP A 221 14.02 -10.51 0.37
C ASP A 221 12.97 -9.41 0.13
N PRO A 222 12.09 -9.10 1.09
CA PRO A 222 11.11 -8.01 0.96
C PRO A 222 11.73 -6.61 0.74
N ASN A 223 13.06 -6.46 0.74
CA ASN A 223 13.77 -5.18 0.59
C ASN A 223 14.61 -5.10 -0.68
N PHE A 224 14.62 -6.17 -1.47
CA PHE A 224 15.41 -6.24 -2.68
C PHE A 224 15.11 -5.06 -3.61
N GLU A 225 16.14 -4.31 -4.03
CA GLU A 225 16.08 -3.22 -5.02
C GLU A 225 17.07 -3.47 -6.18
N PRO A 226 16.63 -3.48 -7.46
CA PRO A 226 17.53 -3.72 -8.58
C PRO A 226 18.36 -2.48 -8.98
N GLY A 227 19.65 -2.67 -9.23
CA GLY A 227 20.46 -1.74 -10.04
C GLY A 227 21.33 -0.72 -9.30
N ALA A 228 21.70 -0.94 -8.04
CA ALA A 228 22.61 -0.07 -7.30
C ALA A 228 24.06 0.04 -7.87
N SER A 229 24.40 -0.69 -8.94
CA SER A 229 25.77 -0.76 -9.50
C SER A 229 26.09 0.17 -10.69
N GLU A 230 25.16 0.91 -11.31
CA GLU A 230 25.47 1.63 -12.58
C GLU A 230 25.19 3.15 -12.62
N ARG A 231 24.64 3.79 -11.58
CA ARG A 231 24.23 5.22 -11.65
C ARG A 231 25.20 6.26 -11.07
N ARG A 232 26.45 5.93 -10.77
CA ARG A 232 27.46 6.92 -10.30
C ARG A 232 28.30 7.45 -11.46
N GLN A 233 27.77 8.38 -12.26
CA GLN A 233 28.55 9.44 -12.93
C GLN A 233 27.66 10.41 -13.73
N ARG A 234 27.29 11.56 -13.12
CA ARG A 234 27.44 12.95 -13.63
C ARG A 234 26.49 13.92 -12.89
N ASN A 235 27.13 14.81 -12.12
CA ASN A 235 26.81 16.20 -11.74
C ASN A 235 25.46 16.57 -11.08
N ALA A 236 25.57 17.12 -9.86
CA ALA A 236 24.63 18.07 -9.23
C ALA A 236 24.66 19.45 -9.93
N PRO A 237 23.79 20.46 -9.63
CA PRO A 237 22.77 20.51 -8.58
C PRO A 237 21.38 21.04 -9.03
N SER A 238 20.34 20.69 -8.27
CA SER A 238 19.28 21.65 -7.94
C SER A 238 18.68 21.29 -6.59
N VAL A 239 18.77 22.24 -5.66
CA VAL A 239 18.08 22.27 -4.38
C VAL A 239 16.60 22.02 -4.63
N ILE A 240 16.05 20.96 -4.04
CA ILE A 240 14.61 20.82 -3.86
C ILE A 240 14.42 20.69 -2.35
N SER A 241 13.92 21.79 -1.78
CA SER A 241 13.32 21.83 -0.46
C SER A 241 12.30 20.70 -0.31
N ILE A 242 12.32 20.03 0.83
CA ILE A 242 11.23 19.14 1.26
C ILE A 242 10.03 20.05 1.54
N GLU A 243 9.30 20.42 0.48
CA GLU A 243 7.89 20.72 0.62
C GLU A 243 7.19 19.40 0.93
N THR A 244 6.31 19.49 1.93
CA THR A 244 5.16 18.62 2.23
C THR A 244 4.92 17.53 1.20
N VAL A 245 4.84 16.26 1.65
CA VAL A 245 4.29 15.12 0.89
C VAL A 245 3.26 15.64 -0.10
N ASN A 246 3.56 15.52 -1.39
CA ASN A 246 2.77 16.09 -2.47
C ASN A 246 1.37 15.47 -2.37
N ARG A 247 0.42 16.20 -1.76
CA ARG A 247 -1.01 15.94 -1.98
C ARG A 247 -1.16 15.98 -3.50
N SER A 248 -1.74 14.96 -4.10
CA SER A 248 -1.99 14.95 -5.54
C SER A 248 -2.59 16.30 -5.93
N ASP A 249 -1.95 17.00 -6.87
CA ASP A 249 -2.46 18.29 -7.32
C ASP A 249 -3.78 18.04 -8.05
N LEU A 250 -4.90 18.18 -7.33
CA LEU A 250 -6.26 17.99 -7.84
C LEU A 250 -6.78 19.26 -8.53
N SER A 251 -5.89 20.16 -8.96
CA SER A 251 -6.22 21.31 -9.81
C SER A 251 -6.99 20.91 -11.07
N GLY A 252 -8.04 21.66 -11.40
CA GLY A 252 -8.89 21.34 -12.55
C GLY A 252 -9.77 20.10 -12.35
N THR A 253 -10.05 19.72 -11.11
CA THR A 253 -11.15 18.81 -10.77
C THR A 253 -12.28 19.54 -10.05
N ALA A 254 -13.49 18.97 -10.09
CA ALA A 254 -14.61 19.52 -9.33
C ALA A 254 -15.49 18.46 -8.66
N VAL A 255 -15.93 18.77 -7.45
CA VAL A 255 -17.10 18.15 -6.83
C VAL A 255 -18.34 18.91 -7.26
N VAL A 256 -19.32 18.22 -7.82
CA VAL A 256 -20.52 18.81 -8.43
C VAL A 256 -21.75 18.25 -7.76
N THR A 257 -22.63 19.15 -7.32
CA THR A 257 -23.93 18.76 -6.80
C THR A 257 -25.02 19.52 -7.53
N VAL A 258 -26.00 18.81 -8.07
CA VAL A 258 -27.18 19.43 -8.69
C VAL A 258 -28.38 19.38 -7.74
N PHE A 259 -29.18 20.44 -7.69
CA PHE A 259 -30.38 20.48 -6.86
C PHE A 259 -31.51 21.29 -7.50
N GLN A 260 -32.76 20.96 -7.13
CA GLN A 260 -33.98 21.62 -7.61
C GLN A 260 -34.57 22.53 -6.53
N ASP A 261 -35.53 23.39 -6.91
CA ASP A 261 -36.15 24.37 -6.01
C ASP A 261 -36.97 23.75 -4.87
N ASN A 262 -37.33 22.47 -4.96
CA ASN A 262 -38.04 21.75 -3.91
C ASN A 262 -37.13 21.26 -2.77
N ILE A 263 -35.80 21.44 -2.89
CA ILE A 263 -34.86 21.07 -1.83
C ILE A 263 -34.76 22.21 -0.81
N PRO A 264 -34.92 21.94 0.51
CA PRO A 264 -34.79 22.96 1.54
C PRO A 264 -33.42 23.66 1.48
N PRO A 265 -33.35 25.02 1.56
CA PRO A 265 -32.08 25.75 1.51
C PRO A 265 -31.07 25.32 2.57
N GLU A 266 -31.55 24.89 3.74
CA GLU A 266 -30.73 24.36 4.83
C GLU A 266 -30.00 23.07 4.47
N VAL A 267 -30.62 22.18 3.67
CA VAL A 267 -29.97 20.96 3.16
C VAL A 267 -28.80 21.33 2.27
N VAL A 268 -29.02 22.27 1.34
CA VAL A 268 -27.98 22.75 0.42
C VAL A 268 -26.82 23.39 1.17
N ALA A 269 -27.13 24.27 2.14
CA ALA A 269 -26.12 24.94 2.95
C ALA A 269 -25.32 23.94 3.80
N LYS A 270 -25.99 22.96 4.40
CA LYS A 270 -25.35 21.99 5.30
C LYS A 270 -24.47 21.00 4.55
N GLN A 271 -24.93 20.51 3.40
CA GLN A 271 -24.11 19.67 2.52
C GLN A 271 -22.84 20.41 2.08
N ALA A 272 -22.99 21.66 1.61
CA ALA A 272 -21.87 22.49 1.21
C ALA A 272 -20.87 22.68 2.36
N GLU A 273 -21.35 22.96 3.57
CA GLU A 273 -20.50 23.11 4.77
C GLU A 273 -19.65 21.85 5.00
N VAL A 274 -20.26 20.66 4.96
CA VAL A 274 -19.54 19.39 5.12
C VAL A 274 -18.53 19.18 4.00
N VAL A 275 -18.92 19.34 2.73
CA VAL A 275 -18.03 19.12 1.58
C VAL A 275 -16.80 20.01 1.65
N HIS A 276 -16.94 21.30 1.99
CA HIS A 276 -15.79 22.20 2.13
C HIS A 276 -14.77 21.76 3.17
N ARG A 277 -15.19 21.05 4.23
CA ARG A 277 -14.27 20.53 5.25
C ARG A 277 -13.41 19.37 4.76
N PHE A 278 -13.87 18.67 3.73
CA PHE A 278 -13.18 17.54 3.12
C PHE A 278 -12.59 17.86 1.74
N LEU A 279 -12.82 19.09 1.23
CA LEU A 279 -12.44 19.47 -0.13
C LEU A 279 -10.91 19.54 -0.26
N PRO A 280 -10.30 18.75 -1.16
CA PRO A 280 -8.85 18.79 -1.35
C PRO A 280 -8.37 20.13 -1.91
N ALA A 281 -7.10 20.47 -1.66
CA ALA A 281 -6.50 21.66 -2.25
C ALA A 281 -6.53 21.57 -3.79
N GLY A 282 -6.95 22.66 -4.46
CA GLY A 282 -7.05 22.73 -5.92
C GLY A 282 -8.33 22.16 -6.52
N CYS A 283 -9.14 21.41 -5.76
CA CYS A 283 -10.45 20.94 -6.20
C CYS A 283 -11.52 22.03 -6.01
N GLU A 284 -12.37 22.24 -7.01
CA GLU A 284 -13.51 23.15 -6.92
C GLU A 284 -14.76 22.44 -6.39
N PHE A 285 -15.67 23.18 -5.77
CA PHE A 285 -17.00 22.68 -5.41
C PHE A 285 -18.07 23.53 -6.09
N GLU A 286 -18.93 22.89 -6.89
CA GLU A 286 -19.93 23.54 -7.73
C GLU A 286 -21.35 23.05 -7.38
N PRO A 287 -22.08 23.73 -6.46
CA PRO A 287 -23.49 23.50 -6.23
C PRO A 287 -24.32 24.20 -7.32
N VAL A 288 -25.00 23.43 -8.17
CA VAL A 288 -25.70 23.91 -9.37
C VAL A 288 -27.21 23.74 -9.23
N ARG A 289 -27.94 24.85 -9.30
CA ARG A 289 -29.42 24.84 -9.36
C ARG A 289 -29.88 24.41 -10.75
N VAL A 290 -30.78 23.42 -10.82
CA VAL A 290 -31.28 22.84 -12.08
C VAL A 290 -32.80 22.66 -12.02
N GLY A 291 -33.46 22.65 -13.18
CA GLY A 291 -34.91 22.38 -13.26
C GLY A 291 -35.27 20.89 -13.21
N HIS A 292 -34.30 20.00 -13.46
CA HIS A 292 -34.46 18.55 -13.41
C HIS A 292 -33.09 17.91 -13.19
N HIS A 293 -32.99 16.91 -12.29
CA HIS A 293 -31.72 16.30 -11.88
C HIS A 293 -30.89 15.76 -13.08
N ALA A 294 -31.41 14.78 -13.83
CA ALA A 294 -30.67 14.17 -14.93
C ALA A 294 -30.35 15.12 -16.10
N ILE A 295 -31.30 15.98 -16.49
CA ILE A 295 -31.09 16.98 -17.55
C ILE A 295 -30.06 18.02 -17.11
N GLY A 296 -30.08 18.40 -15.83
CA GLY A 296 -29.11 19.29 -15.23
C GLY A 296 -27.68 18.74 -15.30
N LEU A 297 -27.49 17.45 -15.02
CA LEU A 297 -26.20 16.78 -15.18
C LEU A 297 -25.76 16.76 -16.66
N ASP A 298 -26.64 16.39 -17.59
CA ASP A 298 -26.35 16.44 -19.03
C ASP A 298 -25.89 17.84 -19.48
N ASP A 299 -26.60 18.89 -19.06
CA ASP A 299 -26.28 20.29 -19.42
C ASP A 299 -24.97 20.77 -18.79
N TYR A 300 -24.70 20.35 -17.55
CA TYR A 300 -23.46 20.66 -16.85
C TYR A 300 -22.25 20.04 -17.58
N PHE A 301 -22.28 18.73 -17.85
CA PHE A 301 -21.15 18.02 -18.45
C PHE A 301 -20.91 18.35 -19.93
N ARG A 302 -21.87 18.98 -20.62
CA ARG A 302 -21.65 19.58 -21.95
C ARG A 302 -20.78 20.84 -21.90
N LYS A 303 -20.78 21.59 -20.80
CA LYS A 303 -20.19 22.94 -20.71
C LYS A 303 -18.98 23.03 -19.78
N THR A 304 -18.75 22.01 -18.98
CA THR A 304 -17.74 22.04 -17.92
C THR A 304 -16.29 22.11 -18.43
N ARG A 305 -15.43 22.71 -17.61
CA ARG A 305 -14.01 22.97 -17.90
C ARG A 305 -13.03 22.09 -17.13
N HIS A 306 -13.51 21.21 -16.25
CA HIS A 306 -12.66 20.36 -15.42
C HIS A 306 -12.30 19.03 -16.11
N ASP A 307 -11.20 18.42 -15.68
CA ASP A 307 -10.64 17.22 -16.28
C ASP A 307 -11.19 15.95 -15.62
N ALA A 308 -11.58 16.04 -14.35
CA ALA A 308 -12.30 15.00 -13.63
C ALA A 308 -13.31 15.58 -12.64
N PHE A 309 -14.32 14.78 -12.34
CA PHE A 309 -15.46 15.21 -11.57
C PHE A 309 -15.86 14.15 -10.55
N LEU A 310 -16.40 14.61 -9.43
CA LEU A 310 -17.17 13.80 -8.48
C LEU A 310 -18.57 14.41 -8.40
N VAL A 311 -19.58 13.72 -8.95
CA VAL A 311 -20.98 14.01 -8.70
C VAL A 311 -21.31 13.55 -7.29
N LEU A 312 -21.83 14.45 -6.46
CA LEU A 312 -22.48 14.12 -5.20
C LEU A 312 -23.94 14.55 -5.30
N ASP A 313 -24.87 13.63 -5.05
CA ASP A 313 -26.28 13.98 -4.92
C ASP A 313 -26.48 14.86 -3.67
N ILE A 314 -27.51 15.71 -3.69
CA ILE A 314 -27.67 16.82 -2.73
C ILE A 314 -27.83 16.36 -1.27
N ASP A 315 -28.24 15.10 -1.09
CA ASP A 315 -28.39 14.41 0.19
C ASP A 315 -27.29 13.37 0.45
N CYS A 316 -26.13 13.53 -0.20
CA CYS A 316 -24.93 12.74 0.00
C CYS A 316 -23.78 13.61 0.55
N ILE A 317 -23.06 13.10 1.56
CA ILE A 317 -21.90 13.78 2.18
C ILE A 317 -20.70 12.84 2.39
N PRO A 318 -19.45 13.35 2.29
CA PRO A 318 -18.26 12.60 2.68
C PRO A 318 -18.16 12.41 4.20
N LEU A 319 -17.54 11.30 4.61
CA LEU A 319 -17.33 10.92 6.01
C LEU A 319 -15.83 10.83 6.40
N THR A 320 -14.90 10.84 5.44
CA THR A 320 -13.45 10.65 5.69
C THR A 320 -12.60 11.60 4.85
N GLU A 321 -11.40 11.95 5.34
CA GLU A 321 -10.46 12.87 4.66
C GLU A 321 -10.00 12.39 3.28
N TRP A 322 -9.99 11.08 3.07
CA TRP A 322 -9.53 10.49 1.82
C TRP A 322 -10.62 10.38 0.75
N ALA A 323 -11.91 10.46 1.12
CA ALA A 323 -13.03 10.09 0.24
C ALA A 323 -13.05 10.86 -1.09
N ILE A 324 -12.96 12.19 -1.04
CA ILE A 324 -13.02 13.03 -2.25
C ILE A 324 -11.76 12.84 -3.10
N SER A 325 -10.56 12.89 -2.49
CA SER A 325 -9.29 12.70 -3.19
C SER A 325 -9.25 11.35 -3.91
N TRP A 326 -9.68 10.30 -3.22
CA TRP A 326 -9.73 8.94 -3.74
C TRP A 326 -10.61 8.82 -4.99
N MET A 327 -11.83 9.35 -4.94
CA MET A 327 -12.76 9.32 -6.07
C MET A 327 -12.18 10.03 -7.30
N LEU A 328 -11.57 11.20 -7.09
CA LEU A 328 -11.03 12.05 -8.16
C LEU A 328 -9.73 11.51 -8.77
N GLU A 329 -8.84 10.94 -7.95
CA GLU A 329 -7.62 10.28 -8.42
C GLU A 329 -7.96 9.07 -9.29
N ASN A 330 -8.93 8.26 -8.88
CA ASN A 330 -9.40 7.13 -9.68
C ASN A 330 -10.07 7.58 -10.98
N ALA A 331 -10.90 8.63 -10.91
CA ALA A 331 -11.50 9.23 -12.10
C ALA A 331 -10.44 9.66 -13.13
N ARG A 332 -9.37 10.33 -12.68
CA ARG A 332 -8.22 10.72 -13.51
C ARG A 332 -7.44 9.53 -14.06
N ALA A 333 -7.40 8.41 -13.34
CA ALA A 333 -6.81 7.16 -13.82
C ALA A 333 -7.68 6.45 -14.88
N GLY A 334 -8.79 7.05 -15.32
CA GLY A 334 -9.63 6.54 -16.40
C GLY A 334 -10.79 5.66 -15.92
N ILE A 335 -11.06 5.62 -14.61
CA ILE A 335 -12.04 4.73 -13.98
C ILE A 335 -13.34 5.48 -13.75
N VAL A 336 -14.47 4.79 -13.91
CA VAL A 336 -15.74 5.25 -13.35
C VAL A 336 -15.90 4.67 -11.95
N VAL A 337 -16.04 5.52 -10.95
CA VAL A 337 -16.19 5.09 -9.56
C VAL A 337 -17.56 5.53 -9.07
N GLY A 338 -18.35 4.64 -8.47
CA GLY A 338 -19.66 5.03 -7.97
C GLY A 338 -20.09 4.29 -6.70
N ALA A 339 -21.06 4.84 -5.98
CA ALA A 339 -21.80 4.07 -4.99
C ALA A 339 -22.56 2.93 -5.68
N ALA A 340 -22.44 1.70 -5.15
CA ALA A 340 -23.13 0.55 -5.72
C ALA A 340 -24.66 0.72 -5.60
N GLN A 341 -25.35 0.78 -6.73
CA GLN A 341 -26.81 0.87 -6.79
C GLN A 341 -27.39 -0.17 -7.73
N ARG A 342 -28.69 -0.45 -7.58
CA ARG A 342 -29.48 -1.29 -8.47
C ARG A 342 -30.87 -0.70 -8.66
N ALA A 343 -31.36 -0.72 -9.90
CA ALA A 343 -32.72 -0.30 -10.21
C ALA A 343 -33.71 -1.45 -9.92
N ASN A 344 -34.06 -1.67 -8.64
CA ASN A 344 -34.95 -2.78 -8.24
C ASN A 344 -36.36 -2.74 -8.85
N HIS A 345 -36.75 -1.63 -9.49
CA HIS A 345 -38.01 -1.47 -10.18
C HIS A 345 -37.94 -1.79 -11.69
N LEU A 346 -36.73 -2.04 -12.22
CA LEU A 346 -36.50 -2.40 -13.63
C LEU A 346 -36.15 -3.88 -13.75
N GLU A 347 -36.63 -4.51 -14.82
CA GLU A 347 -36.27 -5.88 -15.18
C GLU A 347 -35.04 -5.86 -16.09
N ASN A 348 -33.89 -5.51 -15.52
CA ASN A 348 -32.65 -5.29 -16.26
C ASN A 348 -31.56 -6.33 -15.91
N SER A 349 -31.98 -7.57 -15.66
CA SER A 349 -31.09 -8.67 -15.26
C SER A 349 -30.33 -8.41 -13.95
N SER A 350 -30.91 -7.64 -13.04
CA SER A 350 -30.31 -7.28 -11.74
C SER A 350 -28.99 -6.52 -11.88
N HIS A 351 -28.90 -5.64 -12.87
CA HIS A 351 -27.70 -4.87 -13.16
C HIS A 351 -27.34 -3.94 -11.99
N ILE A 352 -26.11 -4.09 -11.49
CA ILE A 352 -25.53 -3.23 -10.44
C ILE A 352 -24.69 -2.17 -11.16
N TYR A 353 -24.86 -0.91 -10.77
CA TYR A 353 -24.23 0.22 -11.45
C TYR A 353 -23.62 1.24 -10.49
N ALA A 354 -22.73 2.07 -11.05
CA ALA A 354 -22.13 3.22 -10.38
C ALA A 354 -23.18 4.33 -10.26
N GLY A 355 -23.77 4.44 -9.07
CA GLY A 355 -24.89 5.30 -8.77
C GLY A 355 -24.54 6.78 -8.61
N PRO A 356 -25.41 7.71 -9.03
CA PRO A 356 -25.10 9.15 -9.08
C PRO A 356 -24.98 9.81 -7.70
N CYS A 357 -25.29 9.12 -6.60
CA CYS A 357 -25.17 9.72 -5.27
C CYS A 357 -23.73 10.03 -4.87
N ALA A 358 -22.77 9.24 -5.34
CA ALA A 358 -21.35 9.54 -5.30
C ALA A 358 -20.70 8.88 -6.51
N LEU A 359 -20.56 9.62 -7.62
CA LEU A 359 -20.12 9.12 -8.92
C LEU A 359 -18.96 9.97 -9.47
N ALA A 360 -17.80 9.38 -9.70
CA ALA A 360 -16.64 10.06 -10.26
C ALA A 360 -16.16 9.47 -11.58
N PHE A 361 -15.73 10.33 -12.49
CA PHE A 361 -15.18 9.99 -13.80
C PHE A 361 -14.40 11.17 -14.39
N SER A 362 -13.46 10.92 -15.31
CA SER A 362 -12.79 11.98 -16.06
C SER A 362 -13.57 12.42 -17.28
N ARG A 363 -13.31 13.64 -17.77
CA ARG A 363 -13.82 14.10 -19.07
C ARG A 363 -13.37 13.18 -20.20
N ALA A 364 -12.09 12.78 -20.19
CA ALA A 364 -11.55 11.86 -21.19
C ALA A 364 -12.31 10.52 -21.20
N THR A 365 -12.61 9.96 -20.03
CA THR A 365 -13.45 8.77 -19.91
C THR A 365 -14.87 9.04 -20.40
N TYR A 366 -15.52 10.12 -19.99
CA TYR A 366 -16.88 10.44 -20.43
C TYR A 366 -16.99 10.63 -21.97
N ASP A 367 -15.97 11.24 -22.57
CA ASP A 367 -15.87 11.41 -24.02
C ASP A 367 -15.68 10.07 -24.72
N ARG A 368 -14.80 9.21 -24.19
CA ARG A 368 -14.62 7.82 -24.67
C ARG A 368 -15.93 7.03 -24.62
N LEU A 369 -16.76 7.26 -23.60
CA LEU A 369 -18.07 6.61 -23.47
C LEU A 369 -19.13 7.13 -24.45
N GLY A 370 -18.81 8.16 -25.24
CA GLY A 370 -19.73 8.78 -26.20
C GLY A 370 -20.66 9.81 -25.56
N ARG A 371 -20.29 10.37 -24.40
CA ARG A 371 -21.08 11.35 -23.64
C ARG A 371 -22.52 10.88 -23.41
N VAL A 372 -22.66 9.65 -22.90
CA VAL A 372 -23.98 9.07 -22.60
C VAL A 372 -24.77 9.95 -21.64
N SER A 373 -26.08 9.98 -21.84
CA SER A 373 -26.99 10.80 -21.02
C SER A 373 -27.15 10.20 -19.62
N PHE A 374 -27.32 11.06 -18.62
CA PHE A 374 -27.67 10.69 -17.25
C PHE A 374 -29.15 10.36 -17.07
N ARG A 375 -29.98 10.51 -18.12
CA ARG A 375 -31.42 10.24 -18.06
C ARG A 375 -31.68 8.74 -17.96
N ALA A 376 -32.73 8.40 -17.21
CA ALA A 376 -33.25 7.03 -17.20
C ALA A 376 -33.72 6.61 -18.60
N THR A 377 -33.52 5.34 -18.91
CA THR A 377 -33.93 4.65 -20.13
C THR A 377 -34.93 3.55 -19.78
N ASP A 378 -35.35 2.75 -20.77
CA ASP A 378 -36.17 1.56 -20.55
C ASP A 378 -35.44 0.47 -19.76
N ARG A 379 -34.10 0.46 -19.79
CA ARG A 379 -33.23 -0.55 -19.18
C ARG A 379 -32.40 -0.05 -17.99
N GLY A 380 -32.33 1.27 -17.79
CA GLY A 380 -31.44 1.88 -16.80
C GLY A 380 -32.06 3.08 -16.09
N ASP A 381 -31.77 3.22 -14.81
CA ASP A 381 -32.10 4.38 -14.00
C ASP A 381 -31.12 5.55 -14.27
N VAL A 382 -31.25 6.65 -13.52
CA VAL A 382 -30.38 7.82 -13.62
C VAL A 382 -28.90 7.42 -13.51
N ALA A 383 -28.10 7.84 -14.50
CA ALA A 383 -26.68 7.52 -14.67
C ALA A 383 -26.34 6.05 -14.96
N GLU A 384 -27.29 5.11 -14.98
CA GLU A 384 -27.01 3.68 -15.16
C GLU A 384 -26.42 3.36 -16.55
N GLU A 385 -26.81 4.12 -17.58
CA GLU A 385 -26.24 4.03 -18.93
C GLU A 385 -24.73 4.26 -18.97
N LEU A 386 -24.17 5.01 -18.01
CA LEU A 386 -22.73 5.20 -17.88
C LEU A 386 -22.03 3.86 -17.62
N THR A 387 -22.60 3.04 -16.74
CA THR A 387 -22.04 1.72 -16.42
C THR A 387 -22.22 0.77 -17.60
N TYR A 388 -23.37 0.78 -18.29
CA TYR A 388 -23.54 -0.01 -19.52
C TYR A 388 -22.54 0.38 -20.61
N ALA A 389 -22.29 1.69 -20.78
CA ALA A 389 -21.28 2.17 -21.72
C ALA A 389 -19.88 1.71 -21.32
N CYS A 390 -19.56 1.73 -20.02
CA CYS A 390 -18.29 1.23 -19.50
C CYS A 390 -18.11 -0.26 -19.81
N GLN A 391 -19.11 -1.09 -19.53
CA GLN A 391 -19.09 -2.52 -19.83
C GLN A 391 -18.93 -2.79 -21.33
N ARG A 392 -19.62 -2.01 -22.18
CA ARG A 392 -19.52 -2.14 -23.64
C ARG A 392 -18.15 -1.78 -24.18
N LEU A 393 -17.49 -0.77 -23.61
CA LEU A 393 -16.24 -0.19 -24.12
C LEU A 393 -15.00 -0.59 -23.31
N GLY A 394 -15.18 -1.44 -22.31
CA GLY A 394 -14.08 -1.86 -21.49
C GLY A 394 -13.49 -0.77 -20.61
N VAL A 395 -14.31 0.11 -20.08
CA VAL A 395 -13.87 1.09 -19.08
C VAL A 395 -14.08 0.47 -17.69
N PRO A 396 -13.08 0.50 -16.80
CA PRO A 396 -13.27 -0.02 -15.45
C PRO A 396 -14.31 0.75 -14.66
N VAL A 397 -15.12 -0.02 -13.92
CA VAL A 397 -16.08 0.51 -12.96
C VAL A 397 -15.74 -0.01 -11.57
N THR A 398 -15.54 0.90 -10.62
CA THR A 398 -15.34 0.59 -9.20
C THR A 398 -16.59 0.94 -8.42
N LEU A 399 -17.02 0.05 -7.53
CA LEU A 399 -18.21 0.28 -6.74
C LEU A 399 -17.89 0.39 -5.24
N LEU A 400 -18.34 1.46 -4.61
CA LEU A 400 -18.39 1.59 -3.16
C LEU A 400 -19.61 0.83 -2.65
N TRP A 401 -19.40 -0.27 -1.94
CA TRP A 401 -20.48 -1.12 -1.45
C TRP A 401 -21.09 -0.59 -0.13
N PRO A 402 -22.37 -0.87 0.16
CA PRO A 402 -22.98 -0.53 1.44
C PRO A 402 -22.24 -1.18 2.61
N THR A 403 -21.75 -0.37 3.55
CA THR A 403 -21.13 -0.84 4.81
C THR A 403 -22.06 -0.70 6.00
N HIS A 404 -23.04 0.21 5.91
CA HIS A 404 -24.08 0.40 6.92
C HIS A 404 -25.36 0.92 6.27
N VAL A 405 -26.52 0.50 6.76
CA VAL A 405 -27.83 0.93 6.24
C VAL A 405 -28.76 1.18 7.42
N VAL A 406 -29.30 2.39 7.53
CA VAL A 406 -30.25 2.72 8.61
C VAL A 406 -31.62 2.07 8.35
N THR A 407 -32.17 2.21 7.14
CA THR A 407 -33.44 1.58 6.77
C THR A 407 -33.32 0.87 5.43
N PRO A 408 -33.18 -0.48 5.43
CA PRO A 408 -33.19 -1.29 4.22
C PRO A 408 -34.46 -1.08 3.40
N LYS A 409 -34.31 -0.83 2.10
CA LYS A 409 -35.44 -0.61 1.19
C LYS A 409 -35.30 -1.37 -0.12
N TRP A 410 -34.06 -1.51 -0.58
CA TRP A 410 -33.69 -2.17 -1.82
C TRP A 410 -32.55 -3.14 -1.57
N THR A 411 -32.21 -3.93 -2.58
CA THR A 411 -31.16 -4.93 -2.50
C THR A 411 -30.31 -4.90 -3.76
N LEU A 412 -28.98 -4.84 -3.57
CA LEU A 412 -28.04 -5.05 -4.68
C LEU A 412 -28.08 -6.53 -5.08
N LEU A 413 -27.80 -7.38 -4.10
CA LEU A 413 -27.98 -8.82 -4.12
C LEU A 413 -28.96 -9.22 -3.01
N PRO A 414 -29.57 -10.42 -3.05
CA PRO A 414 -30.55 -10.85 -2.05
C PRO A 414 -30.09 -10.68 -0.58
N SER A 415 -28.78 -10.79 -0.32
CA SER A 415 -28.16 -10.64 1.01
C SER A 415 -27.58 -9.25 1.30
N ILE A 416 -27.55 -8.33 0.33
CA ILE A 416 -26.89 -7.02 0.46
C ILE A 416 -27.94 -5.92 0.34
N PRO A 417 -28.50 -5.44 1.47
CA PRO A 417 -29.46 -4.36 1.46
C PRO A 417 -28.78 -3.00 1.23
N PHE A 418 -29.56 -2.06 0.71
CA PHE A 418 -29.30 -0.63 0.77
C PHE A 418 -30.63 0.12 0.89
N GLY A 419 -30.60 1.40 1.21
CA GLY A 419 -31.82 2.17 1.45
C GLY A 419 -31.55 3.49 2.15
N LEU A 420 -32.51 3.95 2.94
CA LEU A 420 -32.41 5.26 3.57
C LEU A 420 -31.25 5.28 4.57
N GLY A 421 -30.43 6.32 4.51
CA GLY A 421 -29.24 6.48 5.34
C GLY A 421 -28.18 5.41 5.11
N THR A 422 -27.85 5.11 3.85
CA THR A 422 -26.79 4.16 3.53
C THR A 422 -25.42 4.81 3.62
N THR A 423 -24.48 4.16 4.29
CA THR A 423 -23.06 4.47 4.20
C THR A 423 -22.41 3.56 3.17
N PHE A 424 -21.77 4.14 2.16
CA PHE A 424 -21.04 3.44 1.11
C PHE A 424 -19.54 3.48 1.40
N GLY A 425 -18.92 2.30 1.50
CA GLY A 425 -17.48 2.13 1.68
C GLY A 425 -16.90 2.77 2.94
N GLY A 426 -17.72 3.06 3.96
CA GLY A 426 -17.33 3.90 5.09
C GLY A 426 -17.01 5.37 4.73
N ALA A 427 -17.20 5.77 3.47
CA ALA A 427 -16.66 6.99 2.89
C ALA A 427 -17.72 8.06 2.62
N PHE A 428 -18.93 7.64 2.20
CA PHE A 428 -20.03 8.56 1.89
C PHE A 428 -21.31 8.10 2.58
N PHE A 429 -22.06 9.04 3.13
CA PHE A 429 -23.41 8.81 3.62
C PHE A 429 -24.42 9.38 2.63
N HIS A 430 -25.44 8.60 2.26
CA HIS A 430 -26.53 9.03 1.39
C HIS A 430 -27.89 8.82 2.06
N ALA A 431 -28.68 9.88 2.19
CA ALA A 431 -29.97 9.82 2.88
C ALA A 431 -31.04 9.11 2.05
N PHE A 432 -30.98 9.25 0.71
CA PHE A 432 -32.00 8.86 -0.26
C PHE A 432 -33.34 9.60 -0.11
N GLU A 433 -34.00 9.83 -1.25
CA GLU A 433 -35.36 10.37 -1.34
C GLU A 433 -35.58 11.71 -0.61
N ILE A 434 -34.55 12.55 -0.49
CA ILE A 434 -34.64 13.86 0.16
C ILE A 434 -35.72 14.77 -0.43
N SER A 435 -36.02 14.60 -1.72
CA SER A 435 -37.10 15.31 -2.43
C SER A 435 -38.49 15.01 -1.89
N LYS A 436 -38.66 13.91 -1.12
CA LYS A 436 -39.90 13.54 -0.42
C LYS A 436 -39.93 14.03 1.03
N ALA A 437 -38.98 14.88 1.43
CA ALA A 437 -38.83 15.54 2.74
C ALA A 437 -38.62 14.65 3.98
N HIS A 438 -39.03 13.38 3.98
CA HIS A 438 -38.97 12.51 5.16
C HIS A 438 -37.56 12.15 5.64
N THR A 439 -36.53 12.29 4.80
CA THR A 439 -35.12 12.04 5.16
C THR A 439 -34.34 13.30 5.50
N VAL A 440 -34.96 14.50 5.47
CA VAL A 440 -34.30 15.78 5.77
C VAL A 440 -33.72 15.79 7.19
N GLY A 441 -34.49 15.34 8.18
CA GLY A 441 -34.02 15.28 9.57
C GLY A 441 -32.79 14.39 9.73
N MET A 442 -32.84 13.17 9.17
CA MET A 442 -31.73 12.22 9.18
C MET A 442 -30.47 12.79 8.52
N PHE A 443 -30.64 13.46 7.38
CA PHE A 443 -29.52 14.06 6.66
C PHE A 443 -28.86 15.19 7.45
N LEU A 444 -29.66 16.11 8.01
CA LEU A 444 -29.15 17.24 8.80
C LEU A 444 -28.48 16.78 10.09
N GLU A 445 -29.04 15.78 10.77
CA GLU A 445 -28.44 15.15 11.95
C GLU A 445 -27.06 14.56 11.60
N LYS A 446 -26.98 13.78 10.52
CA LYS A 446 -25.70 13.21 10.07
C LYS A 446 -24.67 14.28 9.73
N CYS A 447 -25.07 15.37 9.06
CA CYS A 447 -24.16 16.48 8.81
C CYS A 447 -23.65 17.12 10.10
N GLY A 448 -24.52 17.29 11.10
CA GLY A 448 -24.17 17.79 12.43
C GLY A 448 -23.12 16.91 13.11
N GLU A 449 -23.38 15.60 13.19
CA GLU A 449 -22.43 14.63 13.76
C GLU A 449 -21.03 14.72 13.12
N VAL A 450 -20.97 14.82 11.80
CA VAL A 450 -19.70 14.90 11.06
C VAL A 450 -18.97 16.20 11.37
N LEU A 451 -19.68 17.34 11.39
CA LEU A 451 -19.08 18.64 11.67
C LEU A 451 -18.62 18.76 13.13
N ASP A 452 -19.40 18.23 14.08
CA ASP A 452 -19.04 18.21 15.50
C ASP A 452 -17.81 17.35 15.74
N ARG A 453 -17.73 16.18 15.08
CA ARG A 453 -16.53 15.33 15.10
C ARG A 453 -15.30 16.06 14.54
N LEU A 454 -15.46 16.86 13.48
CA LEU A 454 -14.37 17.66 12.90
C LEU A 454 -14.01 18.88 13.74
N ALA A 455 -14.96 19.45 14.48
CA ALA A 455 -14.74 20.59 15.37
C ALA A 455 -14.05 20.17 16.68
N SER A 456 -14.44 19.02 17.23
CA SER A 456 -13.77 18.42 18.40
C SER A 456 -12.34 17.94 18.11
N ALA A 457 -11.96 17.85 16.83
CA ALA A 457 -10.64 17.43 16.37
C ALA A 457 -9.58 18.57 16.24
N SER A 458 -9.81 19.84 16.66
CA SER A 458 -8.77 20.90 16.71
C SER A 458 -9.12 22.14 17.57
N PRO A 459 -8.17 22.89 18.17
CA PRO A 459 -7.09 22.52 19.10
C PRO A 459 -7.22 23.24 20.48
N GLY A 460 -7.08 22.50 21.59
CA GLY A 460 -7.05 23.04 22.96
C GLY A 460 -5.67 23.58 23.37
N GLN A 461 -5.67 24.77 23.97
CA GLN A 461 -4.54 25.64 24.28
C GLN A 461 -3.58 25.08 25.36
N SER A 462 -2.28 25.09 25.07
CA SER A 462 -1.24 25.39 26.06
C SER A 462 -0.35 26.48 25.46
N GLN A 463 -0.25 27.63 26.15
CA GLN A 463 0.58 28.73 25.69
C GLN A 463 2.07 28.32 25.75
N PRO A 464 2.86 28.53 24.68
CA PRO A 464 4.30 28.50 24.80
C PRO A 464 4.76 29.75 25.60
N PRO A 465 5.83 29.64 26.42
CA PRO A 465 6.36 30.78 27.17
C PRO A 465 6.86 31.87 26.20
N PRO A 466 6.99 33.14 26.66
CA PRO A 466 7.20 34.28 25.77
C PRO A 466 8.47 34.09 24.94
N MET A 467 8.32 34.19 23.61
CA MET A 467 9.42 34.21 22.66
C MET A 467 10.39 35.33 23.01
N ARG A 468 11.60 34.97 23.45
CA ARG A 468 12.75 35.85 23.27
C ARG A 468 12.98 35.97 21.77
N SER A 469 12.93 37.22 21.31
CA SER A 469 13.19 37.64 19.94
C SER A 469 14.62 37.31 19.51
N GLY A 470 14.71 36.55 18.42
CA GLY A 470 15.94 36.28 17.66
C GLY A 470 15.83 34.98 16.86
N PRO A 471 15.98 34.97 15.52
CA PRO A 471 16.00 33.73 14.76
C PRO A 471 17.35 33.06 15.01
N ILE A 472 17.39 32.13 15.96
CA ILE A 472 18.42 31.09 15.93
C ILE A 472 17.79 29.97 15.11
N SER A 473 18.00 30.03 13.80
CA SER A 473 17.83 28.84 12.96
C SER A 473 18.71 27.76 13.56
N LEU A 474 18.11 26.76 14.21
CA LEU A 474 18.88 25.60 14.61
C LEU A 474 19.42 24.96 13.32
N PRO A 475 20.73 24.66 13.24
CA PRO A 475 21.31 24.06 12.05
C PRO A 475 20.59 22.75 11.73
N GLN A 476 20.48 22.39 10.44
CA GLN A 476 19.89 21.08 10.07
C GLN A 476 20.70 19.95 10.71
N PRO A 477 20.07 18.83 11.12
CA PRO A 477 20.81 17.68 11.61
C PRO A 477 21.73 17.17 10.49
N VAL A 478 22.96 16.85 10.84
CA VAL A 478 23.97 16.34 9.93
C VAL A 478 24.31 14.91 10.34
N PHE A 479 24.02 13.98 9.44
CA PHE A 479 24.47 12.60 9.53
C PHE A 479 25.44 12.37 8.39
N HIS A 480 26.72 12.18 8.71
CA HIS A 480 27.77 12.06 7.70
C HIS A 480 27.76 10.69 7.03
N GLU A 481 27.38 9.67 7.77
CA GLU A 481 27.28 8.30 7.27
C GLU A 481 25.83 7.89 7.02
N GLN A 482 25.65 7.06 6.00
CA GLN A 482 24.37 6.51 5.60
C GLN A 482 24.32 5.01 5.89
N TRP A 483 24.52 4.64 7.16
CA TRP A 483 24.50 3.23 7.58
C TRP A 483 23.10 2.61 7.64
N TYR A 484 22.07 3.45 7.70
CA TYR A 484 20.67 3.03 7.62
C TYR A 484 20.03 3.43 6.29
N SER A 485 19.29 2.51 5.69
CA SER A 485 18.26 2.81 4.67
C SER A 485 16.96 3.32 5.32
N GLU A 486 16.13 4.01 4.53
CA GLU A 486 14.83 4.51 5.01
C GLU A 486 13.88 3.38 5.41
N LEU A 487 14.01 2.21 4.80
CA LEU A 487 13.22 1.04 5.17
C LEU A 487 13.65 0.43 6.50
N GLU A 488 14.95 0.38 6.78
CA GLU A 488 15.47 -0.10 8.07
C GLU A 488 15.05 0.84 9.20
N LEU A 489 15.03 2.15 8.96
CA LEU A 489 14.45 3.13 9.88
C LEU A 489 12.94 2.93 10.06
N ALA A 490 12.19 2.68 8.99
CA ALA A 490 10.75 2.41 9.08
C ALA A 490 10.44 1.12 9.87
N ARG A 491 11.29 0.09 9.76
CA ARG A 491 11.20 -1.13 10.58
C ARG A 491 11.52 -0.89 12.04
N LEU A 492 12.58 -0.13 12.29
CA LEU A 492 12.95 0.27 13.64
C LEU A 492 11.80 1.05 14.31
N GLU A 493 11.19 1.99 13.58
CA GLU A 493 9.99 2.69 14.02
C GLU A 493 8.82 1.73 14.29
N ALA A 494 8.52 0.80 13.38
CA ALA A 494 7.45 -0.17 13.55
C ALA A 494 7.68 -1.08 14.77
N ALA A 495 8.92 -1.50 15.00
CA ALA A 495 9.29 -2.33 16.15
C ALA A 495 9.11 -1.57 17.49
N VAL A 496 9.46 -0.29 17.53
CA VAL A 496 9.21 0.57 18.72
C VAL A 496 7.71 0.80 18.92
N ARG A 497 6.93 0.99 17.84
CA ARG A 497 5.47 1.12 17.92
C ARG A 497 4.79 -0.17 18.37
N PHE A 498 5.29 -1.33 17.95
CA PHE A 498 4.79 -2.65 18.33
C PHE A 498 4.87 -2.89 19.85
N VAL A 499 5.98 -2.52 20.50
CA VAL A 499 6.17 -2.72 21.95
C VAL A 499 5.57 -1.62 22.81
N LYS A 500 4.99 -0.56 22.21
CA LYS A 500 4.47 0.61 22.94
C LYS A 500 3.46 0.27 24.04
N PRO A 501 2.57 -0.73 23.89
CA PRO A 501 1.65 -1.13 24.95
C PRO A 501 2.30 -1.81 26.17
N LEU A 502 3.57 -2.21 26.10
CA LEU A 502 4.27 -2.95 27.16
C LEU A 502 4.91 -2.00 28.19
N GLU A 503 5.14 -2.49 29.41
CA GLU A 503 5.91 -1.78 30.44
C GLU A 503 7.38 -2.25 30.44
N GLY A 504 8.32 -1.31 30.62
CA GLY A 504 9.75 -1.60 30.63
C GLY A 504 10.57 -0.50 29.95
N ALA A 505 11.89 -0.55 30.12
CA ALA A 505 12.81 0.41 29.55
C ALA A 505 12.96 0.25 28.03
N ILE A 506 13.20 1.38 27.36
CA ILE A 506 13.56 1.47 25.93
C ILE A 506 14.98 2.00 25.86
N MET A 507 15.86 1.27 25.18
CA MET A 507 17.27 1.66 25.06
C MET A 507 17.85 1.40 23.67
N GLU A 508 18.94 2.07 23.37
CA GLU A 508 19.76 1.89 22.18
C GLU A 508 21.23 1.78 22.59
N LEU A 509 21.91 0.75 22.09
CA LEU A 509 23.33 0.49 22.29
C LEU A 509 24.04 0.70 20.95
N GLY A 510 24.88 1.74 20.88
CA GLY A 510 25.46 2.22 19.63
C GLY A 510 24.53 3.23 18.97
N CYS A 511 24.89 4.51 19.08
CA CYS A 511 24.07 5.64 18.67
C CYS A 511 24.74 6.49 17.60
N TRP A 512 26.08 6.52 17.61
CA TRP A 512 26.90 7.34 16.72
C TRP A 512 26.40 8.80 16.66
N GLU A 513 26.04 9.31 15.47
CA GLU A 513 25.51 10.65 15.26
C GLU A 513 23.99 10.77 15.47
N GLY A 514 23.29 9.67 15.76
CA GLY A 514 21.93 9.67 16.29
C GLY A 514 20.80 9.52 15.27
N ARG A 515 21.08 8.92 14.10
CA ARG A 515 20.07 8.76 13.03
C ARG A 515 18.97 7.78 13.43
N SER A 516 19.35 6.61 13.94
CA SER A 516 18.45 5.61 14.53
C SER A 516 17.84 6.11 15.84
N THR A 517 18.63 6.76 16.70
CA THR A 517 18.17 7.39 17.95
C THR A 517 17.00 8.33 17.70
N ALA A 518 17.08 9.15 16.64
CA ALA A 518 16.03 10.10 16.31
C ALA A 518 14.69 9.43 15.95
N VAL A 519 14.76 8.28 15.27
CA VAL A 519 13.59 7.49 14.90
C VAL A 519 12.97 6.85 16.13
N ILE A 520 13.78 6.18 16.95
CA ILE A 520 13.33 5.51 18.18
C ILE A 520 12.69 6.54 19.12
N ALA A 521 13.37 7.66 19.38
CA ALA A 521 12.91 8.68 20.31
C ALA A 521 11.55 9.29 19.89
N LYS A 522 11.35 9.54 18.59
CA LYS A 522 10.06 10.02 18.07
C LYS A 522 8.95 8.98 18.20
N ALA A 523 9.25 7.71 17.93
CA ALA A 523 8.27 6.63 17.98
C ALA A 523 7.83 6.29 19.42
N CYS A 524 8.77 6.32 20.37
CA CYS A 524 8.50 6.00 21.77
C CYS A 524 7.95 7.18 22.58
N ALA A 525 7.97 8.40 22.04
CA ALA A 525 7.46 9.57 22.75
C ALA A 525 6.03 9.33 23.30
N PRO A 526 5.75 9.73 24.55
CA PRO A 526 6.60 10.56 25.44
C PRO A 526 7.59 9.78 26.34
N GLU A 527 7.79 8.48 26.13
CA GLU A 527 8.70 7.67 26.97
C GLU A 527 10.18 8.03 26.74
N ILE A 528 11.02 7.79 27.75
CA ILE A 528 12.46 8.10 27.70
C ILE A 528 13.21 6.97 26.98
N LEU A 529 13.96 7.34 25.94
CA LEU A 529 14.96 6.48 25.30
C LEU A 529 16.30 6.62 26.03
N ILE A 530 16.91 5.50 26.45
CA ILE A 530 18.27 5.47 26.99
C ILE A 530 19.25 5.23 25.83
N ALA A 531 20.00 6.25 25.42
CA ALA A 531 20.97 6.17 24.33
C ALA A 531 22.39 5.96 24.88
N VAL A 532 23.02 4.83 24.56
CA VAL A 532 24.30 4.38 25.14
C VAL A 532 25.35 4.24 24.05
N ASP A 533 26.47 4.95 24.19
CA ASP A 533 27.60 4.87 23.27
C ASP A 533 28.89 5.34 23.98
N ASN A 534 30.06 4.99 23.46
CA ASN A 534 31.34 5.52 23.95
C ASN A 534 31.80 6.78 23.16
N TRP A 535 31.25 6.99 21.96
CA TRP A 535 31.57 8.02 20.96
C TRP A 535 33.05 8.12 20.57
N VAL A 536 33.79 7.02 20.73
CA VAL A 536 35.21 6.90 20.33
C VAL A 536 35.41 5.88 19.21
N GLY A 537 34.31 5.36 18.65
CA GLY A 537 34.31 4.34 17.62
C GLY A 537 34.44 2.92 18.18
N ASN A 538 34.50 1.95 17.27
CA ASN A 538 34.50 0.54 17.61
C ASN A 538 35.91 0.06 17.92
N ILE A 539 36.33 0.29 19.17
CA ILE A 539 37.65 -0.10 19.69
C ILE A 539 37.78 -1.63 19.80
N ALA A 540 36.67 -2.35 20.00
CA ALA A 540 36.65 -3.80 20.16
C ALA A 540 37.18 -4.52 18.90
N GLU A 541 36.89 -3.98 17.72
CA GLU A 541 37.39 -4.48 16.44
C GLU A 541 38.80 -4.01 16.08
N GLY A 542 39.38 -3.12 16.89
CA GLY A 542 40.79 -2.75 16.82
C GLY A 542 41.04 -1.24 16.77
N PRO A 543 42.27 -0.80 17.12
CA PRO A 543 42.61 0.62 17.26
C PRO A 543 42.67 1.39 15.92
N ASP A 544 42.66 0.67 14.80
CA ASP A 544 42.70 1.20 13.43
C ASP A 544 41.36 1.04 12.69
N HIS A 545 40.30 0.59 13.37
CA HIS A 545 38.96 0.48 12.81
C HIS A 545 38.49 1.85 12.27
N GLU A 546 37.74 1.82 11.17
CA GLU A 546 37.35 3.05 10.44
C GLU A 546 36.61 4.05 11.35
N SER A 547 35.65 3.58 12.15
CA SER A 547 34.92 4.44 13.09
C SER A 547 35.81 5.03 14.19
N VAL A 548 36.88 4.32 14.62
CA VAL A 548 37.86 4.85 15.60
C VAL A 548 38.69 5.97 14.96
N ARG A 549 39.08 5.80 13.69
CA ARG A 549 39.81 6.83 12.94
C ARG A 549 38.95 8.08 12.74
N ILE A 550 37.69 7.91 12.34
CA ILE A 550 36.74 9.02 12.18
C ILE A 550 36.52 9.74 13.52
N ALA A 551 36.32 9.02 14.62
CA ALA A 551 36.09 9.62 15.93
C ALA A 551 37.31 10.37 16.51
N ARG A 552 38.54 10.11 16.02
CA ARG A 552 39.73 10.91 16.35
C ARG A 552 39.75 12.26 15.64
N GLU A 553 39.08 12.35 14.49
CA GLU A 553 39.09 13.52 13.61
C GLU A 553 37.78 14.32 13.67
N ARG A 554 36.70 13.75 14.21
CA ARG A 554 35.36 14.35 14.29
C ARG A 554 34.76 14.22 15.69
N ASP A 555 34.13 15.29 16.16
CA ASP A 555 33.35 15.28 17.42
C ASP A 555 31.99 14.62 17.21
N VAL A 556 31.95 13.29 17.31
CA VAL A 556 30.74 12.49 17.09
C VAL A 556 29.69 12.76 18.17
N LEU A 557 30.09 12.89 19.44
CA LEU A 557 29.15 13.20 20.54
C LEU A 557 28.57 14.61 20.40
N GLY A 558 29.39 15.60 20.05
CA GLY A 558 28.91 16.96 19.78
C GLY A 558 27.95 17.01 18.60
N THR A 559 28.23 16.23 17.54
CA THR A 559 27.34 16.09 16.37
C THR A 559 26.02 15.42 16.76
N PHE A 560 26.06 14.34 17.54
CA PHE A 560 24.88 13.67 18.10
C PHE A 560 23.99 14.64 18.90
N GLN A 561 24.58 15.38 19.84
CA GLN A 561 23.85 16.36 20.65
C GLN A 561 23.32 17.54 19.83
N ALA A 562 24.03 17.96 18.78
CA ALA A 562 23.53 18.95 17.84
C ALA A 562 22.31 18.40 17.07
N ASN A 563 22.37 17.17 16.57
CA ASN A 563 21.29 16.53 15.81
C ASN A 563 20.02 16.39 16.65
N LEU A 564 20.11 15.94 17.91
CA LEU A 564 18.95 15.87 18.81
C LEU A 564 18.33 17.26 19.05
N ARG A 565 19.15 18.28 19.28
CA ARG A 565 18.67 19.67 19.45
C ARG A 565 17.98 20.19 18.19
N SER A 566 18.60 19.99 17.03
CA SER A 566 18.07 20.40 15.73
C SER A 566 16.74 19.71 15.40
N LEU A 567 16.62 18.44 15.77
CA LEU A 567 15.40 17.64 15.61
C LEU A 567 14.36 17.86 16.72
N ARG A 568 14.66 18.70 17.71
CA ARG A 568 13.81 18.98 18.88
C ARG A 568 13.41 17.72 19.65
N ILE A 569 14.37 16.83 19.83
CA ILE A 569 14.20 15.59 20.60
C ILE A 569 14.73 15.84 22.01
N ASP A 570 13.86 15.72 23.00
CA ASP A 570 14.14 15.98 24.42
C ASP A 570 13.91 14.78 25.34
N ASN A 571 13.36 13.67 24.81
CA ASN A 571 13.10 12.43 25.55
C ASN A 571 14.25 11.40 25.47
N VAL A 572 15.49 11.85 25.40
CA VAL A 572 16.69 10.97 25.31
C VAL A 572 17.60 11.18 26.52
N ARG A 573 17.90 10.09 27.25
CA ARG A 573 18.93 10.06 28.29
C ARG A 573 20.23 9.52 27.71
N ILE A 574 21.23 10.39 27.58
CA ILE A 574 22.55 10.07 27.04
C ILE A 574 23.42 9.41 28.12
N VAL A 575 23.97 8.23 27.82
CA VAL A 575 24.89 7.49 28.69
C VAL A 575 26.19 7.22 27.94
N ARG A 576 27.30 7.80 28.43
CA ARG A 576 28.62 7.54 27.85
C ARG A 576 29.27 6.33 28.51
N SER A 577 29.24 5.19 27.84
CA SER A 577 29.74 3.91 28.35
C SER A 577 30.14 2.98 27.22
N ASP A 578 31.01 2.01 27.50
CA ASP A 578 31.06 0.80 26.68
C ASP A 578 29.70 0.08 26.76
N THR A 579 29.23 -0.43 25.62
CA THR A 579 27.87 -0.98 25.50
C THR A 579 27.76 -2.37 26.12
N VAL A 580 28.85 -3.16 26.16
CA VAL A 580 28.88 -4.47 26.82
C VAL A 580 28.93 -4.30 28.34
N GLU A 581 29.75 -3.35 28.83
CA GLU A 581 29.75 -2.99 30.25
C GLU A 581 28.38 -2.49 30.72
N PHE A 582 27.75 -1.60 29.95
CA PHE A 582 26.40 -1.13 30.25
C PHE A 582 25.37 -2.29 30.25
N ALA A 583 25.45 -3.20 29.28
CA ALA A 583 24.53 -4.35 29.22
C ALA A 583 24.65 -5.27 30.43
N ARG A 584 25.86 -5.43 31.00
CA ARG A 584 26.07 -6.17 32.26
C ARG A 584 25.39 -5.47 33.44
N ASP A 585 25.60 -4.15 33.56
CA ASP A 585 25.21 -3.37 34.74
C ASP A 585 23.77 -2.87 34.73
N VAL A 586 23.12 -2.77 33.56
CA VAL A 586 21.75 -2.26 33.45
C VAL A 586 20.79 -3.14 34.25
N ASP A 587 19.90 -2.54 35.04
CA ASP A 587 18.95 -3.27 35.89
C ASP A 587 17.50 -2.91 35.53
N GLY A 588 16.57 -3.80 35.86
CA GLY A 588 15.14 -3.65 35.64
C GLY A 588 14.62 -4.19 34.29
N PRO A 589 13.28 -4.20 34.12
CA PRO A 589 12.63 -4.79 32.96
C PRO A 589 12.87 -3.97 31.69
N ILE A 590 13.15 -4.65 30.59
CA ILE A 590 13.42 -4.07 29.27
C ILE A 590 12.30 -4.49 28.32
N LYS A 591 11.63 -3.53 27.68
CA LYS A 591 10.64 -3.82 26.64
C LYS A 591 11.17 -3.64 25.23
N PHE A 592 12.20 -2.82 25.06
CA PHE A 592 12.86 -2.64 23.77
C PHE A 592 14.34 -2.30 23.94
N CYS A 593 15.20 -2.97 23.18
CA CYS A 593 16.61 -2.60 23.05
C CYS A 593 17.05 -2.69 21.60
N HIS A 594 17.54 -1.58 21.06
CA HIS A 594 18.22 -1.52 19.77
C HIS A 594 19.74 -1.75 19.95
N ILE A 595 20.38 -2.58 19.12
CA ILE A 595 21.79 -3.00 19.24
C ILE A 595 22.52 -2.79 17.91
N ASP A 596 23.39 -1.78 17.85
CA ASP A 596 24.16 -1.35 16.67
C ASP A 596 25.55 -0.80 17.10
N ALA A 597 26.31 -1.59 17.87
CA ALA A 597 27.55 -1.13 18.51
C ALA A 597 28.81 -1.85 18.02
N ALA A 598 29.06 -3.06 18.53
CA ALA A 598 30.17 -3.90 18.11
C ALA A 598 29.67 -4.96 17.13
N HIS A 599 30.48 -5.33 16.15
CA HIS A 599 30.13 -6.33 15.15
C HIS A 599 30.91 -7.64 15.33
N ASP A 600 31.89 -7.69 16.24
CA ASP A 600 32.59 -8.92 16.56
C ASP A 600 31.69 -9.87 17.37
N TYR A 601 31.86 -11.17 17.12
CA TYR A 601 31.04 -12.21 17.72
C TYR A 601 31.04 -12.20 19.26
N ALA A 602 32.18 -11.91 19.90
CA ALA A 602 32.31 -12.02 21.35
C ALA A 602 31.53 -10.91 22.06
N SER A 603 31.65 -9.67 21.58
CA SER A 603 30.93 -8.52 22.11
C SER A 603 29.41 -8.67 21.93
N VAL A 604 28.96 -9.01 20.72
CA VAL A 604 27.51 -9.18 20.44
C VAL A 604 26.91 -10.29 21.29
N LYS A 605 27.59 -11.45 21.39
CA LYS A 605 27.09 -12.59 22.15
C LYS A 605 26.97 -12.28 23.64
N GLU A 606 27.93 -11.56 24.20
CA GLU A 606 27.88 -11.14 25.60
C GLU A 606 26.74 -10.15 25.84
N THR A 607 26.60 -9.11 25.00
CA THR A 607 25.47 -8.16 25.09
C THR A 607 24.13 -8.88 25.08
N LEU A 608 23.93 -9.82 24.14
CA LEU A 608 22.71 -10.62 24.06
C LEU A 608 22.47 -11.44 25.35
N ARG A 609 23.51 -12.12 25.86
CA ARG A 609 23.41 -12.89 27.12
C ARG A 609 23.02 -12.03 28.31
N CYS A 610 23.50 -10.79 28.38
CA CYS A 610 23.20 -9.87 29.48
C CYS A 610 21.79 -9.29 29.40
N LEU A 611 21.29 -9.00 28.19
CA LEU A 611 19.98 -8.40 27.97
C LEU A 611 18.84 -9.41 28.03
N LEU A 612 19.04 -10.62 27.50
CA LEU A 612 17.96 -11.63 27.34
C LEU A 612 17.17 -11.91 28.64
N PRO A 613 17.80 -12.09 29.82
CA PRO A 613 17.09 -12.34 31.07
C PRO A 613 16.26 -11.14 31.59
N LYS A 614 16.50 -9.95 31.05
CA LYS A 614 15.88 -8.69 31.47
C LYS A 614 14.70 -8.29 30.56
N LEU A 615 14.47 -8.98 29.44
CA LEU A 615 13.33 -8.70 28.56
C LEU A 615 12.00 -9.13 29.17
N VAL A 616 11.01 -8.25 29.07
CA VAL A 616 9.62 -8.59 29.42
C VAL A 616 8.98 -9.48 28.35
N PRO A 617 7.94 -10.27 28.68
CA PRO A 617 7.13 -10.97 27.69
C PRO A 617 6.60 -10.02 26.61
N GLY A 618 6.76 -10.40 25.33
CA GLY A 618 6.45 -9.55 24.17
C GLY A 618 7.48 -8.47 23.88
N GLY A 619 8.46 -8.26 24.77
CA GLY A 619 9.55 -7.30 24.59
C GLY A 619 10.47 -7.68 23.42
N LEU A 620 11.15 -6.69 22.85
CA LEU A 620 11.83 -6.84 21.57
C LEU A 620 13.30 -6.43 21.64
N LEU A 621 14.19 -7.31 21.19
CA LEU A 621 15.56 -6.93 20.79
C LEU A 621 15.54 -6.63 19.30
N PHE A 622 16.06 -5.49 18.90
CA PHE A 622 16.29 -5.12 17.49
C PHE A 622 17.79 -4.87 17.34
N GLY A 623 18.41 -5.25 16.24
CA GLY A 623 19.78 -4.87 15.99
C GLY A 623 20.11 -4.79 14.52
N HIS A 624 21.35 -4.38 14.24
CA HIS A 624 21.85 -4.12 12.90
C HIS A 624 23.07 -4.98 12.59
N ASP A 625 23.65 -4.81 11.39
CA ASP A 625 24.84 -5.48 10.88
C ASP A 625 24.80 -7.02 10.82
N TYR A 626 23.60 -7.60 10.72
CA TYR A 626 23.45 -9.05 10.61
C TYR A 626 24.16 -9.63 9.37
N GLU A 627 23.95 -9.04 8.19
CA GLU A 627 24.56 -9.53 6.93
C GLU A 627 25.98 -8.97 6.72
N SER A 628 26.25 -7.73 7.09
CA SER A 628 27.58 -7.11 6.96
C SER A 628 28.61 -7.79 7.88
N ALA A 629 28.18 -8.25 9.07
CA ALA A 629 28.98 -9.02 10.02
C ALA A 629 28.57 -10.50 10.07
N HIS A 630 28.39 -11.08 8.88
CA HIS A 630 27.99 -12.47 8.69
C HIS A 630 28.96 -13.51 9.28
N ALA A 631 28.48 -14.74 9.48
CA ALA A 631 29.18 -15.88 10.08
C ALA A 631 30.48 -16.29 9.37
N GLY A 632 30.64 -15.87 8.11
CA GLY A 632 31.84 -16.10 7.30
C GLY A 632 32.98 -15.12 7.56
N ARG A 633 32.73 -14.00 8.25
CA ARG A 633 33.75 -12.97 8.57
C ARG A 633 34.73 -13.50 9.59
N ARG A 634 35.91 -13.91 9.12
CA ARG A 634 36.97 -14.46 9.98
C ARG A 634 37.56 -13.41 10.93
N ASP A 635 37.69 -12.18 10.44
CA ASP A 635 38.13 -11.02 11.20
C ASP A 635 37.17 -10.66 12.35
N LEU A 636 35.88 -10.94 12.19
CA LEU A 636 34.84 -10.76 13.24
C LEU A 636 34.48 -12.06 13.96
N GLN A 637 35.18 -13.16 13.69
CA GLN A 637 34.91 -14.51 14.23
C GLN A 637 33.46 -15.00 14.02
N GLY A 638 32.87 -14.59 12.90
CA GLY A 638 31.48 -14.85 12.53
C GLY A 638 30.48 -13.77 12.97
N GLY A 639 30.97 -12.74 13.64
CA GLY A 639 30.29 -11.48 13.89
C GLY A 639 28.88 -11.57 14.49
N VAL A 640 28.05 -10.59 14.12
CA VAL A 640 26.66 -10.44 14.57
C VAL A 640 25.83 -11.66 14.22
N GLU A 641 25.87 -12.13 12.97
CA GLU A 641 25.03 -13.25 12.52
C GLU A 641 25.23 -14.49 13.40
N ARG A 642 26.48 -14.88 13.64
CA ARG A 642 26.78 -16.05 14.45
C ARG A 642 26.34 -15.85 15.90
N ALA A 643 26.59 -14.68 16.49
CA ALA A 643 26.22 -14.40 17.87
C ALA A 643 24.70 -14.44 18.08
N VAL A 644 23.95 -13.83 17.16
CA VAL A 644 22.48 -13.79 17.17
C VAL A 644 21.90 -15.19 16.95
N ARG A 645 22.39 -15.96 15.94
CA ARG A 645 21.91 -17.33 15.69
C ARG A 645 22.09 -18.26 16.88
N GLU A 646 23.25 -18.19 17.53
CA GLU A 646 23.54 -19.07 18.67
C GLU A 646 22.79 -18.67 19.94
N THR A 647 22.47 -17.39 20.12
CA THR A 647 21.86 -16.88 21.36
C THR A 647 20.34 -16.75 21.27
N LEU A 648 19.81 -16.46 20.09
CA LEU A 648 18.40 -16.14 19.83
C LEU A 648 17.85 -17.03 18.71
N PRO A 649 17.60 -18.34 18.91
CA PRO A 649 17.26 -19.27 17.82
C PRO A 649 15.97 -18.95 17.06
N HIS A 650 15.12 -18.04 17.56
CA HIS A 650 13.88 -17.60 16.92
C HIS A 650 13.91 -16.14 16.48
N HIS A 651 15.09 -15.53 16.37
CA HIS A 651 15.21 -14.20 15.78
C HIS A 651 14.79 -14.22 14.30
N VAL A 652 14.35 -13.07 13.82
CA VAL A 652 14.11 -12.78 12.41
C VAL A 652 15.21 -11.85 11.95
N ALA A 653 15.78 -12.07 10.77
CA ALA A 653 16.70 -11.15 10.13
C ALA A 653 16.19 -10.77 8.72
N LYS A 654 16.38 -9.51 8.33
CA LYS A 654 16.06 -8.95 7.01
C LYS A 654 17.11 -7.90 6.65
N GLY A 655 18.00 -8.22 5.71
CA GLY A 655 19.16 -7.37 5.43
C GLY A 655 20.08 -7.29 6.64
N ASN A 656 20.62 -6.11 6.91
CA ASN A 656 21.40 -5.88 8.13
C ASN A 656 20.56 -5.84 9.40
N THR A 657 19.25 -5.62 9.31
CA THR A 657 18.38 -5.60 10.49
C THR A 657 18.00 -6.99 10.97
N TRP A 658 18.00 -7.19 12.29
CA TRP A 658 17.48 -8.39 12.93
C TRP A 658 16.65 -8.01 14.15
N TRP A 659 15.69 -8.86 14.52
CA TRP A 659 14.93 -8.67 15.75
C TRP A 659 14.47 -9.99 16.35
N TYR A 660 14.22 -9.97 17.65
CA TYR A 660 13.74 -11.10 18.42
C TYR A 660 12.65 -10.61 19.38
N VAL A 661 11.47 -11.22 19.28
CA VAL A 661 10.38 -10.98 20.22
C VAL A 661 10.47 -12.02 21.33
N HIS A 662 10.59 -11.56 22.58
CA HIS A 662 10.66 -12.44 23.73
C HIS A 662 9.30 -13.11 23.94
N PRO A 663 9.20 -14.45 23.86
CA PRO A 663 7.92 -15.15 23.86
C PRO A 663 7.20 -15.10 25.23
N GLY A 664 7.88 -14.65 26.29
CA GLY A 664 7.42 -14.83 27.66
C GLY A 664 7.65 -16.27 28.14
N SER A 665 7.87 -16.42 29.45
CA SER A 665 7.99 -17.73 30.11
C SER A 665 6.63 -18.37 30.36
#